data_AF-A0A2N9JGB9-F1
#
_entry.id   AF-A0A2N9JGB9-F1
#
_cell.length_a   1.000
_cell.length_b   1.000
_cell.length_c   1.000
_cell.angle_alpha   90.00
_cell.angle_beta   90.00
_cell.angle_gamma   90.00
#
_symmetry.space_group_name_H-M   'P 1'
#
loop_
_entity.id
_entity.type
_entity.pdbx_description
1 polymer ?
#
loop_
_entity_poly.entity_id
_entity_poly.type
_entity_poly.pdbx_seq_one_letter_code
_entity_poly.pdbx_strand_id
1 'polypeptide(L)'
;MELPLLLAGPILRRVDPSIVSVWMALSSDATVRLDVYEGRVAFDTTNPVFVSSDDAPDPNAPKPYPGADTIRIGERLHLSLVSARIPPASGKVFEADRLYSYNITIFASGGRQETLQSLQLLQTRQVSGTTAGPLGYADRMLPSFALPPSNLDDLQIAYGSCRRPGYDDGDAFPWLDQYLAERFGDPRARLHQLFLGGDQIYADDVEDVLMRRVVELGVELIGTTAASGQLAGEPDQTPIERVTVDKVRLLKRTVDPQNPDAAYDDEPAAATTANPLPAGPPWFGVGNRLYLTNCSAQLTSEDGKNHLISLGEFAAAYVLYWAPECWGTDIPGAQLQTGATASGPVHWLDVLTDNQSVALPDVGTPARVPQYTFTDATVRKDELAKEAARRAKLSQAERDEEDQDRAKDKAKQDAKRPKVSRRHQRVHRQFLADLWRAQRLLANVPTYMIFDDHDVTDDWFLTPMWRHRVLSTGLGQTILTNAMTAYALFQDWGNDPRRYDVTATDRPDLAGGLPSDVLVAAQKLFPGGADQGPAKAPFTALGKLFGHDLDNQALPNGEFLSVKPPIAWHFVLDGPKHRVVALDNRTRRSYVSEIGPPGNVSKEALDAQIPKPPLPAGVEVLVVIAPLQVIGPPVIDEVVSRAIYRIFDAVHRDEVAGEKISGARLMPGTNPDALETWALDENTFEYLLSRLADYGRVVVLSGDVHNAASNLMSYWRGTSTTPARIAQFTSSGFKNVMPVYLQALDAKAMLLQQMLRAKLGVERLGWTKPDADLVLLPAGRTEAELVTVTRAKLLRSPVLLPTWGWIDDNSDGEDDEAKRSRLNPARPPDWRWRVTPLLDERPDVVPTPPPKDPNAVRPTPIRVFPLDEAGIEDLAGDPSTTFAALRQVAVRHQHALERMRNTRQMMFRSNFGICRFESKDDQVTAVGEVYTQAIDPDTQLPVMAPYMVHKAPLGPLTEDPPERLRRFVIERVPVPEPTP
;
A
#
# COMPACT_ATOMS: atom_id res chain seq x y z
N MET A 1 9.29 -23.31 18.58
CA MET A 1 10.61 -22.70 18.87
C MET A 1 10.56 -22.00 20.22
N GLU A 2 11.67 -21.80 20.95
CA GLU A 2 11.66 -20.85 22.08
C GLU A 2 11.73 -19.43 21.51
N LEU A 3 10.70 -18.61 21.76
CA LEU A 3 10.64 -17.25 21.22
C LEU A 3 11.63 -16.33 21.96
N PRO A 4 12.36 -15.45 21.25
CA PRO A 4 13.24 -14.47 21.90
C PRO A 4 12.44 -13.48 22.74
N LEU A 5 13.09 -12.77 23.67
CA LEU A 5 12.42 -11.71 24.45
C LEU A 5 11.88 -10.62 23.53
N LEU A 6 12.70 -10.10 22.63
CA LEU A 6 12.29 -9.13 21.61
C LEU A 6 11.84 -9.89 20.36
N LEU A 7 10.55 -9.76 20.03
CA LEU A 7 9.95 -10.37 18.85
C LEU A 7 10.12 -9.49 17.62
N ALA A 8 9.93 -8.16 17.78
CA ALA A 8 10.11 -7.16 16.75
C ALA A 8 10.37 -5.78 17.36
N GLY A 9 11.01 -4.90 16.58
CA GLY A 9 11.45 -3.56 17.00
C GLY A 9 12.95 -3.49 17.33
N PRO A 10 13.43 -2.39 17.92
CA PRO A 10 12.69 -1.15 18.17
C PRO A 10 12.30 -0.45 16.86
N ILE A 11 11.08 0.10 16.80
CA ILE A 11 10.63 0.97 15.70
C ILE A 11 10.49 2.38 16.25
N LEU A 12 11.22 3.34 15.71
CA LEU A 12 11.10 4.74 16.06
C LEU A 12 9.81 5.32 15.45
N ARG A 13 8.91 5.78 16.31
CA ARG A 13 7.58 6.26 15.94
C ARG A 13 7.52 7.78 16.04
N ARG A 14 6.45 8.35 16.61
CA ARG A 14 6.26 9.80 16.76
C ARG A 14 7.50 10.47 17.37
N VAL A 15 8.10 11.37 16.59
CA VAL A 15 9.09 12.33 17.05
C VAL A 15 8.60 13.74 16.74
N ASP A 16 8.54 14.58 17.76
CA ASP A 16 8.30 16.03 17.64
C ASP A 16 9.03 16.76 18.80
N PRO A 17 9.01 18.10 18.87
CA PRO A 17 9.76 18.85 19.88
C PRO A 17 9.50 18.46 21.35
N SER A 18 8.40 17.76 21.63
CA SER A 18 7.97 17.39 22.99
C SER A 18 7.89 15.88 23.26
N ILE A 19 8.03 15.02 22.25
CA ILE A 19 7.91 13.58 22.42
C ILE A 19 8.84 12.82 21.49
N VAL A 20 9.35 11.70 21.98
CA VAL A 20 9.87 10.60 21.17
C VAL A 20 9.27 9.29 21.66
N SER A 21 8.80 8.47 20.73
CA SER A 21 8.16 7.18 21.02
C SER A 21 8.84 6.04 20.28
N VAL A 22 8.97 4.89 20.94
CA VAL A 22 9.57 3.67 20.38
C VAL A 22 8.61 2.50 20.59
N TRP A 23 8.23 1.83 19.50
CA TRP A 23 7.36 0.66 19.52
C TRP A 23 8.15 -0.64 19.53
N MET A 24 7.66 -1.63 20.29
CA MET A 24 8.27 -2.96 20.42
C MET A 24 7.22 -4.06 20.65
N ALA A 25 7.52 -5.26 20.17
CA ALA A 25 6.81 -6.50 20.52
C ALA A 25 7.73 -7.44 21.32
N LEU A 26 7.23 -7.95 22.44
CA LEU A 26 7.94 -8.79 23.40
C LEU A 26 7.21 -10.12 23.64
N SER A 27 7.96 -11.16 24.01
CA SER A 27 7.40 -12.48 24.32
C SER A 27 6.94 -12.67 25.76
N SER A 28 7.16 -11.68 26.63
CA SER A 28 6.76 -11.72 28.03
C SER A 28 6.41 -10.33 28.54
N ASP A 29 5.69 -10.28 29.66
CA ASP A 29 5.39 -9.05 30.38
C ASP A 29 6.67 -8.30 30.79
N ALA A 30 6.65 -6.99 30.58
CA ALA A 30 7.76 -6.10 30.92
C ALA A 30 7.31 -4.66 31.14
N THR A 31 8.11 -3.91 31.89
CA THR A 31 8.15 -2.45 31.84
C THR A 31 9.33 -2.02 30.98
N VAL A 32 9.12 -1.06 30.09
CA VAL A 32 10.13 -0.55 29.15
C VAL A 32 10.45 0.89 29.50
N ARG A 33 11.74 1.19 29.61
CA ARG A 33 12.27 2.56 29.75
C ARG A 33 13.00 3.00 28.49
N LEU A 34 12.76 4.23 28.09
CA LEU A 34 13.42 4.93 26.99
C LEU A 34 14.28 6.06 27.55
N ASP A 35 15.59 5.98 27.31
CA ASP A 35 16.54 7.03 27.67
C ASP A 35 17.09 7.67 26.39
N VAL A 36 16.98 9.00 26.30
CA VAL A 36 17.39 9.77 25.12
C VAL A 36 18.58 10.65 25.47
N TYR A 37 19.55 10.72 24.56
CA TYR A 37 20.79 11.45 24.71
C TYR A 37 20.96 12.43 23.56
N GLU A 38 21.58 13.57 23.84
CA GLU A 38 21.98 14.50 22.80
C GLU A 38 23.25 14.01 22.07
N GLY A 39 23.24 14.13 20.75
CA GLY A 39 24.33 13.72 19.87
C GLY A 39 24.32 12.23 19.54
N ARG A 40 25.39 11.80 18.88
CA ARG A 40 25.64 10.40 18.53
C ARG A 40 26.43 9.73 19.66
N VAL A 41 25.87 8.73 20.32
CA VAL A 41 26.48 8.15 21.53
C VAL A 41 26.56 6.62 21.48
N ALA A 42 27.57 6.06 22.16
CA ALA A 42 27.70 4.63 22.40
C ALA A 42 26.88 4.19 23.63
N PHE A 43 26.58 2.89 23.76
CA PHE A 43 25.77 2.39 24.88
C PHE A 43 26.41 2.63 26.26
N ASP A 44 27.74 2.64 26.35
CA ASP A 44 28.52 2.86 27.57
C ASP A 44 28.93 4.32 27.75
N THR A 45 28.21 5.23 27.10
CA THR A 45 28.45 6.66 27.19
C THR A 45 28.36 7.17 28.63
N THR A 46 29.16 8.19 28.93
CA THR A 46 29.00 9.01 30.13
C THR A 46 28.16 10.26 29.89
N ASN A 47 27.62 10.42 28.67
CA ASN A 47 26.75 11.56 28.34
C ASN A 47 25.53 11.54 29.27
N PRO A 48 25.12 12.70 29.80
CA PRO A 48 23.92 12.78 30.61
C PRO A 48 22.70 12.45 29.75
N VAL A 49 21.73 11.76 30.35
CA VAL A 49 20.41 11.56 29.76
C VAL A 49 19.75 12.93 29.57
N PHE A 50 19.34 13.22 28.34
CA PHE A 50 18.67 14.47 27.98
C PHE A 50 17.22 14.47 28.52
N VAL A 51 16.50 13.37 28.25
CA VAL A 51 15.17 13.06 28.79
C VAL A 51 15.01 11.53 28.91
N SER A 52 14.29 11.09 29.93
CA SER A 52 13.89 9.70 30.12
C SER A 52 12.37 9.57 30.11
N SER A 53 11.83 8.41 29.73
CA SER A 53 10.42 8.08 29.97
C SER A 53 10.07 7.99 31.45
N ASP A 54 11.06 7.86 32.33
CA ASP A 54 10.88 7.89 33.80
C ASP A 54 10.81 9.31 34.36
N ASP A 55 11.12 10.33 33.56
CA ASP A 55 10.98 11.72 34.00
C ASP A 55 9.51 12.03 34.32
N ALA A 56 9.29 12.91 35.30
CA ALA A 56 7.94 13.28 35.69
C ALA A 56 7.17 13.84 34.49
N PRO A 57 5.99 13.27 34.13
CA PRO A 57 5.21 13.76 32.99
C PRO A 57 4.67 15.15 33.29
N ASP A 58 4.21 15.85 32.25
CA ASP A 58 3.51 17.12 32.43
C ASP A 58 2.32 16.91 33.41
N PRO A 59 2.27 17.63 34.55
CA PRO A 59 1.17 17.49 35.50
C PRO A 59 -0.19 17.85 34.90
N ASN A 60 -0.21 18.57 33.77
CA ASN A 60 -1.44 18.94 33.05
C ASN A 60 -1.75 18.01 31.87
N ALA A 61 -0.85 17.10 31.51
CA ALA A 61 -1.17 16.14 30.45
C ALA A 61 -2.19 15.10 30.96
N PRO A 62 -3.12 14.66 30.10
CA PRO A 62 -4.13 13.69 30.49
C PRO A 62 -3.48 12.33 30.78
N LYS A 63 -3.95 11.67 31.86
CA LYS A 63 -3.60 10.29 32.19
C LYS A 63 -4.70 9.36 31.68
N PRO A 64 -4.40 8.07 31.41
CA PRO A 64 -3.11 7.37 31.57
C PRO A 64 -2.08 7.67 30.46
N TYR A 65 -0.81 7.30 30.66
CA TYR A 65 0.23 7.31 29.62
C TYR A 65 0.57 5.86 29.24
N PRO A 66 -0.28 5.17 28.47
CA PRO A 66 -0.05 3.77 28.16
C PRO A 66 1.23 3.61 27.31
N GLY A 67 1.93 2.49 27.51
CA GLY A 67 3.02 2.08 26.63
C GLY A 67 4.36 1.83 27.32
N ALA A 68 4.60 2.34 28.54
CA ALA A 68 5.76 1.96 29.33
C ALA A 68 5.63 0.52 29.85
N ASP A 69 4.51 0.19 30.48
CA ASP A 69 4.14 -1.20 30.76
C ASP A 69 3.58 -1.85 29.50
N THR A 70 3.99 -3.09 29.24
CA THR A 70 3.48 -3.83 28.09
C THR A 70 2.00 -4.15 28.23
N ILE A 71 1.27 -4.07 27.13
CA ILE A 71 -0.07 -4.65 27.03
C ILE A 71 0.02 -6.11 26.59
N ARG A 72 -0.56 -7.02 27.37
CA ARG A 72 -0.61 -8.45 27.02
C ARG A 72 -1.70 -8.69 25.98
N ILE A 73 -1.33 -9.17 24.80
CA ILE A 73 -2.26 -9.55 23.72
C ILE A 73 -2.47 -11.07 23.69
N GLY A 74 -1.39 -11.83 23.87
CA GLY A 74 -1.40 -13.29 23.86
C GLY A 74 -0.56 -13.87 25.00
N GLU A 75 -0.42 -15.20 25.06
CA GLU A 75 0.49 -15.85 26.01
C GLU A 75 1.93 -15.38 25.88
N ARG A 76 2.39 -15.17 24.63
CA ARG A 76 3.76 -14.76 24.30
C ARG A 76 3.78 -13.56 23.36
N LEU A 77 2.79 -12.68 23.47
CA LEU A 77 2.73 -11.43 22.71
C LEU A 77 2.35 -10.28 23.64
N HIS A 78 3.32 -9.41 23.88
CA HIS A 78 3.25 -8.24 24.73
C HIS A 78 3.74 -7.02 23.95
N LEU A 79 2.96 -5.95 23.87
CA LEU A 79 3.31 -4.78 23.06
C LEU A 79 3.62 -3.58 23.94
N SER A 80 4.60 -2.76 23.54
CA SER A 80 4.97 -1.51 24.21
C SER A 80 5.15 -0.39 23.19
N LEU A 81 4.73 0.82 23.58
CA LEU A 81 5.03 2.07 22.90
C LEU A 81 5.55 3.07 23.94
N VAL A 82 6.76 2.83 24.42
CA VAL A 82 7.39 3.69 25.42
C VAL A 82 7.65 5.07 24.82
N SER A 83 7.36 6.13 25.60
CA SER A 83 7.50 7.51 25.15
C SER A 83 8.23 8.36 26.18
N ALA A 84 9.29 9.05 25.76
CA ALA A 84 9.92 10.10 26.55
C ALA A 84 9.27 11.43 26.20
N ARG A 85 8.59 12.04 27.18
CA ARG A 85 7.75 13.23 27.00
C ARG A 85 8.36 14.39 27.78
N ILE A 86 8.59 15.51 27.10
CA ILE A 86 9.18 16.69 27.70
C ILE A 86 8.06 17.65 28.14
N PRO A 87 7.87 17.89 29.45
CA PRO A 87 6.87 18.84 29.92
C PRO A 87 7.19 20.26 29.45
N PRO A 88 6.21 21.05 28.98
CA PRO A 88 6.44 22.44 28.58
C PRO A 88 7.08 23.29 29.69
N ALA A 89 6.73 23.02 30.95
CA ALA A 89 7.28 23.70 32.12
C ALA A 89 8.79 23.46 32.35
N SER A 90 9.37 22.42 31.74
CA SER A 90 10.80 22.11 31.88
C SER A 90 11.71 23.08 31.11
N GLY A 91 11.17 23.81 30.13
CA GLY A 91 11.95 24.65 29.20
C GLY A 91 12.87 23.87 28.25
N LYS A 92 12.89 22.53 28.33
CA LYS A 92 13.58 21.66 27.37
C LYS A 92 12.67 21.40 26.16
N VAL A 93 13.26 21.20 25.00
CA VAL A 93 12.59 20.69 23.79
C VAL A 93 13.62 19.92 22.96
N PHE A 94 13.17 18.96 22.16
CA PHE A 94 13.99 18.47 21.06
C PHE A 94 14.11 19.55 19.99
N GLU A 95 15.33 19.88 19.61
CA GLU A 95 15.62 20.94 18.65
C GLU A 95 15.81 20.39 17.23
N ALA A 96 15.39 21.18 16.24
CA ALA A 96 15.75 20.96 14.85
C ALA A 96 17.27 21.04 14.65
N ASP A 97 17.77 20.47 13.55
CA ASP A 97 19.20 20.48 13.17
C ASP A 97 20.13 19.75 14.17
N ARG A 98 19.57 18.98 15.12
CA ARG A 98 20.33 18.22 16.11
C ARG A 98 20.10 16.72 15.97
N LEU A 99 21.13 15.96 16.33
CA LEU A 99 21.04 14.51 16.47
C LEU A 99 20.73 14.13 17.92
N TYR A 100 19.89 13.11 18.07
CA TYR A 100 19.62 12.46 19.34
C TYR A 100 19.81 10.95 19.19
N SER A 101 20.36 10.31 20.19
CA SER A 101 20.47 8.84 20.29
C SER A 101 19.57 8.33 21.39
N TYR A 102 19.13 7.08 21.32
CA TYR A 102 18.32 6.48 22.38
C TYR A 102 18.75 5.08 22.75
N ASN A 103 18.53 4.72 24.02
CA ASN A 103 18.65 3.36 24.50
C ASN A 103 17.30 2.89 25.05
N ILE A 104 17.08 1.59 25.00
CA ILE A 104 15.95 0.93 25.61
C ILE A 104 16.45 0.03 26.73
N THR A 105 15.79 0.09 27.89
CA THR A 105 15.94 -0.88 28.97
C THR A 105 14.62 -1.61 29.19
N ILE A 106 14.64 -2.94 29.13
CA ILE A 106 13.49 -3.81 29.30
C ILE A 106 13.60 -4.50 30.66
N PHE A 107 12.65 -4.23 31.54
CA PHE A 107 12.51 -4.89 32.84
C PHE A 107 11.48 -6.01 32.70
N ALA A 108 11.92 -7.20 32.29
CA ALA A 108 11.06 -8.35 32.09
C ALA A 108 10.74 -9.07 33.41
N SER A 109 9.65 -9.84 33.40
CA SER A 109 9.27 -10.71 34.51
C SER A 109 10.44 -11.60 35.02
N GLY A 110 10.46 -11.86 36.33
CA GLY A 110 11.55 -12.61 36.97
C GLY A 110 12.81 -11.79 37.28
N GLY A 111 12.76 -10.45 37.12
CA GLY A 111 13.86 -9.55 37.45
C GLY A 111 14.96 -9.48 36.38
N ARG A 112 14.71 -10.04 35.18
CA ARG A 112 15.64 -9.96 34.05
C ARG A 112 15.60 -8.55 33.46
N GLN A 113 16.76 -7.91 33.38
CA GLN A 113 16.93 -6.61 32.75
C GLN A 113 17.74 -6.76 31.46
N GLU A 114 17.18 -6.33 30.34
CA GLU A 114 17.83 -6.36 29.03
C GLU A 114 17.93 -4.96 28.44
N THR A 115 18.95 -4.74 27.60
CA THR A 115 19.18 -3.51 26.84
C THR A 115 19.44 -3.85 25.39
N LEU A 116 19.49 -2.84 24.50
CA LEU A 116 19.89 -3.09 23.11
C LEU A 116 21.26 -3.78 23.00
N GLN A 117 22.19 -3.48 23.92
CA GLN A 117 23.50 -4.11 23.95
C GLN A 117 23.44 -5.58 24.41
N SER A 118 22.71 -5.89 25.50
CA SER A 118 22.63 -7.28 26.01
C SER A 118 21.81 -8.19 25.09
N LEU A 119 20.85 -7.62 24.34
CA LEU A 119 20.18 -8.28 23.21
C LEU A 119 21.05 -8.40 21.95
N GLN A 120 22.29 -7.92 21.99
CA GLN A 120 23.28 -7.97 20.89
C GLN A 120 22.87 -7.18 19.64
N LEU A 121 21.96 -6.22 19.75
CA LEU A 121 21.47 -5.41 18.63
C LEU A 121 22.45 -4.29 18.23
N LEU A 122 23.44 -3.99 19.06
CA LEU A 122 24.44 -2.95 18.81
C LEU A 122 25.77 -3.51 18.29
N GLN A 123 25.80 -4.79 17.90
CA GLN A 123 26.98 -5.47 17.36
C GLN A 123 26.58 -6.38 16.19
N THR A 124 27.56 -6.90 15.46
CA THR A 124 27.28 -7.96 14.48
C THR A 124 26.85 -9.23 15.19
N ARG A 125 25.71 -9.82 14.78
CA ARG A 125 25.17 -11.05 15.39
C ARG A 125 24.57 -12.01 14.35
N GLN A 126 24.40 -13.27 14.74
CA GLN A 126 23.64 -14.25 13.98
C GLN A 126 22.20 -14.30 14.48
N VAL A 127 21.23 -14.30 13.55
CA VAL A 127 19.80 -14.39 13.86
C VAL A 127 19.09 -15.09 12.70
N SER A 128 18.29 -16.13 12.97
CA SER A 128 17.57 -16.90 11.93
C SER A 128 18.44 -17.33 10.74
N GLY A 129 19.71 -17.66 11.02
CA GLY A 129 20.71 -18.05 10.01
C GLY A 129 21.34 -16.90 9.20
N THR A 130 20.91 -15.65 9.38
CA THR A 130 21.49 -14.47 8.73
C THR A 130 22.44 -13.69 9.66
N THR A 131 23.36 -12.94 9.04
CA THR A 131 24.28 -12.03 9.74
C THR A 131 23.69 -10.63 9.76
N ALA A 132 23.28 -10.16 10.95
CA ALA A 132 22.74 -8.82 11.15
C ALA A 132 23.83 -7.85 11.62
N GLY A 133 23.84 -6.63 11.08
CA GLY A 133 24.71 -5.54 11.52
C GLY A 133 24.13 -4.74 12.70
N PRO A 134 24.93 -3.86 13.33
CA PRO A 134 24.52 -3.07 14.48
C PRO A 134 23.48 -2.00 14.11
N LEU A 135 22.49 -1.79 14.99
CA LEU A 135 21.41 -0.80 14.78
C LEU A 135 21.94 0.65 14.67
N GLY A 136 22.98 1.04 15.41
CA GLY A 136 23.57 2.39 15.35
C GLY A 136 24.58 2.63 14.22
N TYR A 137 24.58 1.78 13.18
CA TYR A 137 25.50 1.78 12.02
C TYR A 137 26.99 1.59 12.34
N ALA A 138 27.35 1.43 13.61
CA ALA A 138 28.68 1.01 14.05
C ALA A 138 28.57 0.23 15.35
N ASP A 139 29.58 -0.58 15.65
CA ASP A 139 29.64 -1.37 16.88
C ASP A 139 29.44 -0.48 18.11
N ARG A 140 28.61 -0.94 19.05
CA ARG A 140 28.25 -0.30 20.33
C ARG A 140 27.47 1.01 20.22
N MET A 141 27.30 1.57 19.02
CA MET A 141 26.60 2.83 18.82
C MET A 141 25.10 2.63 18.95
N LEU A 142 24.45 3.53 19.68
CA LEU A 142 22.99 3.54 19.82
C LEU A 142 22.32 3.97 18.50
N PRO A 143 21.08 3.51 18.23
CA PRO A 143 20.26 4.09 17.18
C PRO A 143 20.04 5.59 17.45
N SER A 144 19.91 6.37 16.38
CA SER A 144 19.79 7.82 16.44
C SER A 144 18.77 8.38 15.45
N PHE A 145 18.30 9.59 15.70
CA PHE A 145 17.35 10.31 14.88
C PHE A 145 17.61 11.82 14.87
N ALA A 146 16.98 12.53 13.93
CA ALA A 146 16.90 13.97 13.89
C ALA A 146 15.43 14.40 13.71
N LEU A 147 15.08 15.56 14.24
CA LEU A 147 13.81 16.21 13.94
C LEU A 147 13.88 16.85 12.55
N PRO A 148 12.72 17.12 11.91
CA PRO A 148 12.69 17.97 10.73
C PRO A 148 13.49 19.26 10.93
N PRO A 149 14.31 19.66 9.94
CA PRO A 149 15.25 20.76 10.09
C PRO A 149 14.53 22.11 10.10
N SER A 150 15.24 23.12 10.59
CA SER A 150 14.72 24.48 10.69
C SER A 150 14.55 25.17 9.33
N ASN A 151 15.34 24.74 8.33
CA ASN A 151 15.25 25.19 6.95
C ASN A 151 14.51 24.15 6.10
N LEU A 152 13.64 24.62 5.22
CA LEU A 152 12.87 23.74 4.34
C LEU A 152 13.76 22.97 3.35
N ASP A 153 14.86 23.58 2.89
CA ASP A 153 15.78 23.01 1.89
C ASP A 153 16.56 21.79 2.41
N ASP A 154 16.71 21.68 3.73
CA ASP A 154 17.37 20.55 4.39
C ASP A 154 16.38 19.38 4.58
N LEU A 155 15.06 19.60 4.48
CA LEU A 155 14.05 18.58 4.78
C LEU A 155 14.10 17.42 3.78
N GLN A 156 14.22 16.20 4.32
CA GLN A 156 14.19 14.94 3.59
C GLN A 156 13.04 14.06 4.11
N ILE A 157 12.03 13.85 3.27
CA ILE A 157 10.88 12.97 3.56
C ILE A 157 10.96 11.74 2.65
N ALA A 158 11.13 10.56 3.23
CA ALA A 158 11.02 9.30 2.49
C ALA A 158 9.57 8.81 2.48
N TYR A 159 9.13 8.20 1.37
CA TYR A 159 7.78 7.67 1.24
C TYR A 159 7.69 6.49 0.25
N GLY A 160 6.67 5.65 0.43
CA GLY A 160 6.31 4.51 -0.42
C GLY A 160 5.28 3.60 0.26
N SER A 161 4.87 2.50 -0.35
CA SER A 161 3.96 1.48 0.23
C SER A 161 4.24 0.09 -0.39
N CYS A 162 3.32 -0.86 -0.31
CA CYS A 162 3.34 -2.15 -1.03
C CYS A 162 4.65 -2.93 -0.91
N ARG A 163 4.91 -3.47 0.29
CA ARG A 163 6.12 -4.29 0.56
C ARG A 163 5.77 -5.78 0.60
N ARG A 164 5.38 -6.36 -0.54
CA ARG A 164 4.96 -7.77 -0.65
C ARG A 164 6.14 -8.76 -0.61
N PRO A 165 6.33 -9.57 0.44
CA PRO A 165 7.56 -10.36 0.59
C PRO A 165 7.78 -11.46 -0.44
N GLY A 166 6.74 -12.07 -1.03
CA GLY A 166 6.91 -13.17 -1.99
C GLY A 166 6.89 -12.79 -3.46
N TYR A 167 7.01 -11.51 -3.80
CA TYR A 167 7.22 -11.07 -5.18
C TYR A 167 8.70 -11.06 -5.62
N ASP A 168 8.98 -11.20 -6.91
CA ASP A 168 10.37 -11.37 -7.40
C ASP A 168 11.21 -10.08 -7.40
N ASP A 169 10.60 -8.90 -7.46
CA ASP A 169 11.36 -7.64 -7.53
C ASP A 169 12.07 -7.34 -6.19
N GLY A 170 13.13 -6.54 -6.22
CA GLY A 170 13.94 -6.25 -5.02
C GLY A 170 13.14 -5.60 -3.90
N ASP A 171 13.54 -5.82 -2.64
CA ASP A 171 13.05 -5.01 -1.52
C ASP A 171 13.81 -3.68 -1.49
N ALA A 172 13.09 -2.57 -1.46
CA ALA A 172 13.66 -1.22 -1.45
C ALA A 172 14.16 -0.77 -0.05
N PHE A 173 13.69 -1.39 1.05
CA PHE A 173 14.14 -1.03 2.41
C PHE A 173 15.66 -1.15 2.61
N PRO A 174 16.33 -2.21 2.16
CA PRO A 174 17.79 -2.33 2.19
C PRO A 174 18.55 -1.18 1.51
N TRP A 175 17.98 -0.62 0.44
CA TRP A 175 18.55 0.54 -0.23
C TRP A 175 18.25 1.84 0.51
N LEU A 176 17.06 1.98 1.08
CA LEU A 176 16.73 3.13 1.92
C LEU A 176 17.59 3.17 3.21
N ASP A 177 17.87 2.01 3.80
CA ASP A 177 18.86 1.83 4.87
C ASP A 177 20.26 2.27 4.43
N GLN A 178 20.69 1.91 3.21
CA GLN A 178 21.97 2.38 2.65
C GLN A 178 21.98 3.89 2.40
N TYR A 179 20.89 4.46 1.87
CA TYR A 179 20.72 5.90 1.68
C TYR A 179 20.90 6.65 3.01
N LEU A 180 20.30 6.13 4.08
CA LEU A 180 20.45 6.66 5.43
C LEU A 180 21.89 6.48 5.93
N ALA A 181 22.51 5.32 5.73
CA ALA A 181 23.87 5.03 6.21
C ALA A 181 24.90 6.07 5.73
N GLU A 182 24.80 6.50 4.47
CA GLU A 182 25.68 7.51 3.85
C GLU A 182 25.52 8.92 4.46
N ARG A 183 24.37 9.20 5.08
CA ARG A 183 24.00 10.52 5.62
C ARG A 183 23.81 10.51 7.13
N PHE A 184 23.99 9.37 7.78
CA PHE A 184 23.55 9.09 9.15
C PHE A 184 24.07 10.08 10.20
N GLY A 185 25.30 10.58 10.01
CA GLY A 185 25.96 11.50 10.93
C GLY A 185 25.60 12.98 10.77
N ASP A 186 24.86 13.35 9.73
CA ASP A 186 24.45 14.74 9.48
C ASP A 186 22.96 14.92 9.81
N PRO A 187 22.60 15.70 10.85
CA PRO A 187 21.21 15.92 11.21
C PRO A 187 20.40 16.68 10.15
N ARG A 188 21.03 17.35 9.19
CA ARG A 188 20.36 18.11 8.13
C ARG A 188 20.24 17.34 6.83
N ALA A 189 21.15 16.42 6.55
CA ALA A 189 21.14 15.67 5.29
C ALA A 189 20.46 14.30 5.40
N ARG A 190 20.26 13.76 6.60
CA ARG A 190 19.65 12.45 6.82
C ARG A 190 18.14 12.44 6.57
N LEU A 191 17.55 11.25 6.59
CA LEU A 191 16.10 11.09 6.60
C LEU A 191 15.50 11.61 7.92
N HIS A 192 14.50 12.47 7.82
CA HIS A 192 13.81 13.06 8.97
C HIS A 192 12.47 12.39 9.24
N GLN A 193 11.77 11.97 8.19
CA GLN A 193 10.46 11.33 8.26
C GLN A 193 10.36 10.23 7.20
N LEU A 194 9.77 9.09 7.58
CA LEU A 194 9.41 8.00 6.68
C LEU A 194 7.90 7.77 6.73
N PHE A 195 7.22 7.91 5.60
CA PHE A 195 5.80 7.62 5.44
C PHE A 195 5.59 6.34 4.67
N LEU A 196 4.93 5.37 5.31
CA LEU A 196 4.56 4.11 4.72
C LEU A 196 3.06 4.19 4.41
N GLY A 197 2.75 4.43 3.14
CA GLY A 197 1.42 4.84 2.68
C GLY A 197 0.35 3.75 2.76
N GLY A 198 0.71 2.50 3.05
CA GLY A 198 -0.19 1.35 3.03
C GLY A 198 0.53 0.04 2.81
N ASP A 199 -0.18 -1.08 2.89
CA ASP A 199 0.33 -2.42 2.53
C ASP A 199 1.63 -2.82 3.23
N GLN A 200 1.63 -2.67 4.55
CA GLN A 200 2.76 -3.11 5.38
C GLN A 200 2.78 -4.62 5.56
N ILE A 201 1.62 -5.25 5.42
CA ILE A 201 1.43 -6.69 5.25
C ILE A 201 0.54 -6.94 4.02
N TYR A 202 0.50 -8.18 3.57
CA TYR A 202 -0.44 -8.65 2.53
C TYR A 202 -1.29 -9.74 3.16
N ALA A 203 -2.48 -9.37 3.62
CA ALA A 203 -3.33 -10.22 4.44
C ALA A 203 -4.05 -11.28 3.62
N ASP A 204 -4.34 -11.02 2.36
CA ASP A 204 -5.07 -11.93 1.47
C ASP A 204 -4.15 -12.80 0.61
N ASP A 205 -2.92 -12.35 0.34
CA ASP A 205 -1.99 -13.03 -0.58
C ASP A 205 -0.64 -13.40 0.08
N VAL A 206 -0.69 -14.23 1.12
CA VAL A 206 0.51 -14.80 1.76
C VAL A 206 0.98 -16.04 1.02
N GLU A 207 2.25 -16.12 0.62
CA GLU A 207 2.74 -17.29 -0.11
C GLU A 207 2.75 -18.55 0.76
N ASP A 208 2.43 -19.71 0.18
CA ASP A 208 2.27 -20.99 0.90
C ASP A 208 3.41 -21.29 1.89
N VAL A 209 4.66 -20.98 1.49
CA VAL A 209 5.87 -21.23 2.29
C VAL A 209 5.90 -20.32 3.53
N LEU A 210 5.66 -19.03 3.36
CA LEU A 210 5.64 -18.05 4.45
C LEU A 210 4.44 -18.27 5.37
N MET A 211 3.28 -18.60 4.80
CA MET A 211 2.05 -18.84 5.55
C MET A 211 2.22 -19.96 6.60
N ARG A 212 3.06 -20.96 6.34
CA ARG A 212 3.40 -22.00 7.33
C ARG A 212 3.96 -21.40 8.62
N ARG A 213 4.88 -20.44 8.50
CA ARG A 213 5.50 -19.78 9.66
C ARG A 213 4.59 -18.73 10.27
N VAL A 214 3.81 -18.01 9.47
CA VAL A 214 2.80 -17.06 9.97
C VAL A 214 1.80 -17.77 10.90
N VAL A 215 1.25 -18.89 10.44
CA VAL A 215 0.29 -19.68 11.20
C VAL A 215 0.91 -20.28 12.46
N GLU A 216 2.07 -20.90 12.35
CA GLU A 216 2.77 -21.49 13.51
C GLU A 216 3.09 -20.41 14.56
N LEU A 217 3.67 -19.29 14.13
CA LEU A 217 3.98 -18.17 15.02
C LEU A 217 2.73 -17.55 15.62
N GLY A 218 1.63 -17.40 14.85
CA GLY A 218 0.37 -16.87 15.37
C GLY A 218 -0.17 -17.69 16.54
N VAL A 219 -0.08 -19.02 16.45
CA VAL A 219 -0.43 -19.92 17.56
C VAL A 219 0.56 -19.80 18.72
N GLU A 220 1.88 -19.75 18.45
CA GLU A 220 2.91 -19.56 19.49
C GLU A 220 2.73 -18.24 20.26
N LEU A 221 2.28 -17.17 19.59
CA LEU A 221 2.06 -15.84 20.15
C LEU A 221 0.82 -15.78 21.05
N ILE A 222 -0.30 -16.34 20.61
CA ILE A 222 -1.57 -16.29 21.36
C ILE A 222 -1.63 -17.37 22.44
N GLY A 223 -1.13 -18.57 22.15
CA GLY A 223 -1.06 -19.71 23.06
C GLY A 223 -1.97 -20.88 22.66
N THR A 224 -1.85 -21.98 23.41
CA THR A 224 -2.57 -23.24 23.19
C THR A 224 -3.22 -23.76 24.47
N THR A 225 -4.31 -24.50 24.36
CA THR A 225 -4.91 -25.26 25.47
C THR A 225 -5.04 -26.75 25.11
N ALA A 226 -5.29 -27.59 26.12
CA ALA A 226 -5.61 -29.01 25.91
C ALA A 226 -6.93 -29.16 25.13
N ALA A 227 -7.00 -30.13 24.22
CA ALA A 227 -8.20 -30.38 23.43
C ALA A 227 -9.41 -30.78 24.32
N SER A 228 -10.52 -30.05 24.20
CA SER A 228 -11.78 -30.34 24.92
C SER A 228 -12.56 -31.45 24.21
N GLY A 229 -12.13 -32.71 24.40
CA GLY A 229 -12.73 -33.89 23.78
C GLY A 229 -12.11 -34.21 22.42
N GLN A 230 -11.17 -35.15 22.40
CA GLN A 230 -10.42 -35.53 21.19
C GLN A 230 -11.32 -36.29 20.21
N LEU A 231 -11.60 -35.68 19.06
CA LEU A 231 -12.06 -36.40 17.88
C LEU A 231 -10.85 -37.00 17.15
N ALA A 232 -11.07 -38.13 16.47
CA ALA A 232 -10.00 -38.79 15.71
C ALA A 232 -9.42 -37.82 14.65
N GLY A 233 -8.11 -37.59 14.71
CA GLY A 233 -7.39 -36.69 13.79
C GLY A 233 -7.17 -35.26 14.30
N GLU A 234 -7.67 -34.90 15.49
CA GLU A 234 -7.37 -33.61 16.11
C GLU A 234 -6.10 -33.68 16.99
N PRO A 235 -5.28 -32.61 17.04
CA PRO A 235 -4.07 -32.57 17.86
C PRO A 235 -4.38 -32.51 19.36
N ASP A 236 -3.45 -33.00 20.19
CA ASP A 236 -3.58 -33.01 21.66
C ASP A 236 -3.70 -31.61 22.28
N GLN A 237 -3.05 -30.63 21.64
CA GLN A 237 -3.17 -29.21 21.95
C GLN A 237 -3.80 -28.48 20.77
N THR A 238 -4.70 -27.56 21.10
CA THR A 238 -5.36 -26.70 20.12
C THR A 238 -5.00 -25.24 20.41
N PRO A 239 -4.99 -24.35 19.41
CA PRO A 239 -4.88 -22.91 19.64
C PRO A 239 -5.82 -22.44 20.76
N ILE A 240 -5.54 -21.33 21.46
CA ILE A 240 -6.54 -20.70 22.35
C ILE A 240 -7.52 -19.87 21.51
N GLU A 241 -7.00 -19.20 20.48
CA GLU A 241 -7.82 -18.40 19.57
C GLU A 241 -8.80 -19.27 18.79
N ARG A 242 -10.03 -18.77 18.67
CA ARG A 242 -11.12 -19.39 17.95
C ARG A 242 -11.65 -18.41 16.90
N VAL A 243 -11.84 -18.91 15.69
CA VAL A 243 -12.46 -18.17 14.59
C VAL A 243 -13.93 -18.55 14.52
N THR A 244 -14.80 -17.55 14.47
CA THR A 244 -16.24 -17.78 14.34
C THR A 244 -16.61 -17.98 12.88
N VAL A 245 -17.31 -19.07 12.58
CA VAL A 245 -17.91 -19.33 11.27
C VAL A 245 -19.41 -19.59 11.40
N ASP A 246 -20.17 -19.36 10.34
CA ASP A 246 -21.63 -19.51 10.38
C ASP A 246 -22.05 -20.99 10.38
N LYS A 247 -21.31 -21.84 9.66
CA LYS A 247 -21.61 -23.28 9.53
C LYS A 247 -20.35 -24.14 9.55
N VAL A 248 -20.47 -25.32 10.17
CA VAL A 248 -19.42 -26.34 10.30
C VAL A 248 -19.89 -27.64 9.66
N ARG A 249 -18.96 -28.41 9.09
CA ARG A 249 -19.19 -29.73 8.50
C ARG A 249 -18.37 -30.79 9.23
N LEU A 250 -18.95 -31.97 9.41
CA LEU A 250 -18.38 -33.12 10.12
C LEU A 250 -17.94 -34.20 9.15
N LEU A 251 -16.77 -34.79 9.39
CA LEU A 251 -16.24 -35.90 8.62
C LEU A 251 -17.12 -37.16 8.80
N LYS A 252 -17.65 -37.72 7.71
CA LYS A 252 -18.55 -38.89 7.72
C LYS A 252 -17.95 -40.17 7.15
N ARG A 253 -16.91 -40.07 6.33
CA ARG A 253 -16.27 -41.21 5.64
C ARG A 253 -14.81 -40.92 5.34
N THR A 254 -14.10 -41.92 4.83
CA THR A 254 -12.75 -41.76 4.28
C THR A 254 -12.74 -40.72 3.17
N VAL A 255 -11.73 -39.85 3.19
CA VAL A 255 -11.55 -38.77 2.22
C VAL A 255 -11.19 -39.32 0.85
N ASP A 256 -11.87 -38.84 -0.18
CA ASP A 256 -11.42 -38.95 -1.56
C ASP A 256 -10.50 -37.77 -1.88
N PRO A 257 -9.21 -37.99 -2.21
CA PRO A 257 -8.29 -36.91 -2.57
C PRO A 257 -8.75 -36.06 -3.76
N GLN A 258 -9.63 -36.58 -4.63
CA GLN A 258 -10.17 -35.84 -5.77
C GLN A 258 -11.39 -34.99 -5.41
N ASN A 259 -12.05 -35.31 -4.29
CA ASN A 259 -13.22 -34.61 -3.79
C ASN A 259 -13.29 -34.67 -2.25
N PRO A 260 -12.49 -33.84 -1.56
CA PRO A 260 -12.48 -33.82 -0.10
C PRO A 260 -13.82 -33.42 0.50
N ASP A 261 -14.58 -32.54 -0.16
CA ASP A 261 -15.90 -32.09 0.31
C ASP A 261 -16.91 -33.22 0.47
N ALA A 262 -16.84 -34.25 -0.37
CA ALA A 262 -17.72 -35.40 -0.27
C ALA A 262 -17.50 -36.19 1.03
N ALA A 263 -16.38 -35.99 1.72
CA ALA A 263 -16.11 -36.63 3.01
C ALA A 263 -16.87 -35.99 4.17
N TYR A 264 -17.45 -34.80 3.98
CA TYR A 264 -18.08 -34.01 5.03
C TYR A 264 -19.56 -33.78 4.76
N ASP A 265 -20.37 -33.85 5.82
CA ASP A 265 -21.76 -33.39 5.77
C ASP A 265 -21.97 -32.31 6.83
N ASP A 266 -23.00 -31.51 6.63
CA ASP A 266 -23.31 -30.40 7.52
C ASP A 266 -23.55 -30.91 8.95
N GLU A 267 -22.89 -30.25 9.90
CA GLU A 267 -23.14 -30.49 11.33
C GLU A 267 -24.63 -30.19 11.58
N PRO A 268 -25.40 -31.10 12.24
CA PRO A 268 -26.79 -30.84 12.55
C PRO A 268 -26.88 -29.49 13.25
N ALA A 269 -27.70 -28.58 12.74
CA ALA A 269 -27.80 -27.23 13.26
C ALA A 269 -28.19 -27.27 14.75
N ALA A 270 -27.20 -27.24 15.64
CA ALA A 270 -27.43 -27.00 17.05
C ALA A 270 -27.99 -25.59 17.13
N ALA A 271 -29.24 -25.47 17.56
CA ALA A 271 -29.92 -24.20 17.62
C ALA A 271 -29.07 -23.19 18.41
N THR A 272 -28.68 -22.09 17.74
CA THR A 272 -28.34 -20.79 18.32
C THR A 272 -26.94 -20.52 18.93
N THR A 273 -25.92 -21.36 18.75
CA THR A 273 -24.53 -20.99 19.11
C THR A 273 -23.69 -20.67 17.89
N ALA A 274 -22.92 -19.56 17.94
CA ALA A 274 -21.78 -19.34 17.04
C ALA A 274 -20.91 -20.60 17.03
N ASN A 275 -20.30 -20.94 15.88
CA ASN A 275 -19.49 -22.15 15.73
C ASN A 275 -17.99 -21.79 15.73
N PRO A 276 -17.37 -21.56 16.90
CA PRO A 276 -15.95 -21.27 17.00
C PRO A 276 -15.12 -22.53 16.68
N LEU A 277 -14.15 -22.40 15.78
CA LEU A 277 -13.14 -23.43 15.51
C LEU A 277 -11.75 -22.90 15.88
N PRO A 278 -10.80 -23.73 16.33
CA PRO A 278 -9.46 -23.27 16.64
C PRO A 278 -8.77 -22.60 15.45
N ALA A 279 -8.10 -21.47 15.71
CA ALA A 279 -7.44 -20.66 14.70
C ALA A 279 -6.11 -21.29 14.26
N GLY A 280 -6.13 -22.00 13.13
CA GLY A 280 -4.96 -22.62 12.52
C GLY A 280 -5.22 -24.06 12.03
N PRO A 281 -4.19 -24.76 11.56
CA PRO A 281 -4.26 -26.15 11.14
C PRO A 281 -4.62 -27.07 12.31
N PRO A 282 -5.35 -28.16 12.05
CA PRO A 282 -5.85 -28.56 10.73
C PRO A 282 -7.14 -27.83 10.27
N TRP A 283 -7.83 -27.05 11.12
CA TRP A 283 -9.15 -26.47 10.80
C TRP A 283 -9.14 -25.39 9.71
N PHE A 284 -8.12 -24.52 9.70
CA PHE A 284 -7.92 -23.49 8.68
C PHE A 284 -6.62 -23.75 7.93
N GLY A 285 -6.68 -24.69 7.00
CA GLY A 285 -5.53 -25.17 6.23
C GLY A 285 -4.83 -24.11 5.38
N VAL A 286 -3.50 -24.24 5.25
CA VAL A 286 -2.70 -23.44 4.31
C VAL A 286 -3.01 -23.92 2.89
N GLY A 287 -3.32 -22.98 2.00
CA GLY A 287 -3.49 -23.18 0.56
C GLY A 287 -4.94 -23.32 0.09
N ASN A 288 -5.90 -23.34 1.01
CA ASN A 288 -7.32 -23.64 0.74
C ASN A 288 -8.28 -22.56 1.32
N ARG A 289 -7.84 -21.30 1.43
CA ARG A 289 -8.64 -20.25 2.08
C ARG A 289 -9.49 -19.40 1.14
N LEU A 290 -9.18 -19.36 -0.17
CA LEU A 290 -9.85 -18.45 -1.13
C LEU A 290 -11.36 -18.68 -1.21
N TYR A 291 -11.79 -19.92 -1.40
CA TYR A 291 -13.21 -20.23 -1.51
C TYR A 291 -13.93 -19.99 -0.18
N LEU A 292 -13.25 -20.28 0.94
CA LEU A 292 -13.74 -20.00 2.28
C LEU A 292 -13.96 -18.50 2.51
N THR A 293 -13.01 -17.65 2.17
CA THR A 293 -13.14 -16.20 2.35
C THR A 293 -14.19 -15.60 1.41
N ASN A 294 -14.22 -16.02 0.15
CA ASN A 294 -15.14 -15.43 -0.82
C ASN A 294 -16.59 -15.87 -0.60
N CYS A 295 -16.83 -17.07 -0.07
CA CYS A 295 -18.19 -17.58 0.16
C CYS A 295 -18.63 -17.47 1.62
N SER A 296 -17.79 -17.80 2.60
CA SER A 296 -18.17 -17.72 4.02
C SER A 296 -17.95 -16.34 4.63
N ALA A 297 -16.93 -15.59 4.20
CA ALA A 297 -16.69 -14.23 4.69
C ALA A 297 -17.26 -13.14 3.75
N GLN A 298 -17.66 -13.52 2.54
CA GLN A 298 -18.16 -12.61 1.49
C GLN A 298 -17.13 -11.56 1.03
N LEU A 299 -15.84 -11.83 1.23
CA LEU A 299 -14.75 -10.97 0.72
C LEU A 299 -14.63 -11.07 -0.81
N THR A 300 -13.90 -10.11 -1.39
CA THR A 300 -13.81 -9.90 -2.84
C THR A 300 -12.46 -10.22 -3.45
N SER A 301 -11.41 -10.42 -2.64
CA SER A 301 -10.06 -10.74 -3.13
C SER A 301 -10.03 -11.99 -4.02
N GLU A 302 -9.28 -11.90 -5.12
CA GLU A 302 -9.03 -13.03 -6.03
C GLU A 302 -7.78 -13.84 -5.62
N ASP A 303 -6.90 -13.26 -4.80
CA ASP A 303 -5.61 -13.83 -4.39
C ASP A 303 -5.62 -14.45 -2.97
N GLY A 304 -6.82 -14.65 -2.39
CA GLY A 304 -7.10 -15.23 -1.07
C GLY A 304 -6.68 -16.68 -0.77
N LYS A 305 -5.80 -17.31 -1.55
CA LYS A 305 -5.40 -18.74 -1.34
C LYS A 305 -4.93 -18.99 0.10
N ASN A 306 -4.24 -18.00 0.65
CA ASN A 306 -3.82 -17.92 2.06
C ASN A 306 -4.18 -16.54 2.63
N HIS A 307 -5.45 -16.35 2.92
CA HIS A 307 -5.88 -15.18 3.67
C HIS A 307 -5.60 -15.34 5.17
N LEU A 308 -5.13 -14.29 5.84
CA LEU A 308 -5.00 -14.17 7.30
C LEU A 308 -6.40 -14.05 7.92
N ILE A 309 -6.67 -14.80 8.98
CA ILE A 309 -8.00 -14.89 9.58
C ILE A 309 -7.98 -14.47 11.06
N SER A 310 -6.94 -14.89 11.78
CA SER A 310 -6.84 -14.74 13.23
C SER A 310 -5.97 -13.55 13.63
N LEU A 311 -6.22 -12.95 14.80
CA LEU A 311 -5.37 -11.87 15.33
C LEU A 311 -3.92 -12.33 15.47
N GLY A 312 -3.70 -13.58 15.89
CA GLY A 312 -2.37 -14.20 15.94
C GLY A 312 -1.68 -14.22 14.56
N GLU A 313 -2.40 -14.59 13.50
CA GLU A 313 -1.87 -14.59 12.13
C GLU A 313 -1.50 -13.17 11.64
N PHE A 314 -2.36 -12.17 11.89
CA PHE A 314 -2.04 -10.77 11.59
C PHE A 314 -0.81 -10.27 12.36
N ALA A 315 -0.73 -10.54 13.67
CA ALA A 315 0.41 -10.18 14.50
C ALA A 315 1.71 -10.85 14.03
N ALA A 316 1.64 -12.13 13.66
CA ALA A 316 2.77 -12.88 13.14
C ALA A 316 3.28 -12.31 11.81
N ALA A 317 2.39 -11.87 10.91
CA ALA A 317 2.77 -11.22 9.67
C ALA A 317 3.59 -9.95 9.93
N TYR A 318 3.12 -9.03 10.79
CA TYR A 318 3.88 -7.83 11.15
C TYR A 318 5.25 -8.15 11.73
N VAL A 319 5.31 -9.09 12.69
CA VAL A 319 6.56 -9.51 13.33
C VAL A 319 7.56 -10.03 12.30
N LEU A 320 7.12 -10.91 11.39
CA LEU A 320 7.97 -11.51 10.36
C LEU A 320 8.37 -10.51 9.26
N TYR A 321 7.58 -9.46 9.01
CA TYR A 321 7.85 -8.49 7.95
C TYR A 321 8.78 -7.37 8.42
N TRP A 322 8.91 -7.16 9.73
CA TRP A 322 9.74 -6.10 10.31
C TRP A 322 11.06 -6.57 10.90
N ALA A 323 11.16 -7.85 11.30
CA ALA A 323 12.30 -8.30 12.09
C ALA A 323 12.63 -9.80 11.85
N PRO A 324 13.94 -10.18 11.78
CA PRO A 324 14.34 -11.56 11.53
C PRO A 324 14.16 -12.51 12.74
N GLU A 325 13.89 -12.00 13.94
CA GLU A 325 13.92 -12.71 15.22
C GLU A 325 13.05 -13.96 15.28
N CYS A 326 11.88 -13.92 14.64
CA CYS A 326 10.87 -14.97 14.76
C CYS A 326 10.79 -15.89 13.53
N TRP A 327 11.67 -15.73 12.54
CA TRP A 327 11.70 -16.58 11.34
C TRP A 327 12.15 -18.01 11.63
N GLY A 328 13.15 -18.15 12.50
CA GLY A 328 13.85 -19.42 12.69
C GLY A 328 14.73 -19.79 11.49
N THR A 329 15.31 -20.99 11.53
CA THR A 329 16.16 -21.49 10.43
C THR A 329 15.37 -22.31 9.41
N ASP A 330 14.31 -22.99 9.86
CA ASP A 330 13.62 -24.03 9.08
C ASP A 330 12.29 -23.52 8.55
N ILE A 331 11.92 -23.97 7.36
CA ILE A 331 10.58 -23.78 6.82
C ILE A 331 9.65 -24.83 7.47
N PRO A 332 8.61 -24.43 8.23
CA PRO A 332 7.87 -25.36 9.08
C PRO A 332 7.21 -26.53 8.33
N GLY A 333 7.72 -27.73 8.60
CA GLY A 333 7.26 -29.00 8.03
C GLY A 333 7.68 -29.25 6.58
N ALA A 334 8.43 -28.34 5.95
CA ALA A 334 8.85 -28.50 4.57
C ALA A 334 9.95 -29.56 4.43
N GLN A 335 9.93 -30.30 3.31
CA GLN A 335 10.90 -31.35 2.99
C GLN A 335 11.56 -31.08 1.63
N LEU A 336 12.86 -31.27 1.56
CA LEU A 336 13.64 -31.18 0.34
C LEU A 336 13.37 -32.40 -0.53
N GLN A 337 12.84 -32.19 -1.71
CA GLN A 337 12.68 -33.24 -2.72
C GLN A 337 13.82 -33.17 -3.73
N THR A 338 14.47 -34.30 -4.00
CA THR A 338 15.40 -34.46 -5.12
C THR A 338 14.85 -35.54 -6.04
N GLY A 339 14.29 -35.17 -7.20
CA GLY A 339 13.50 -36.10 -8.01
C GLY A 339 12.26 -36.61 -7.26
N ALA A 340 12.10 -37.94 -7.13
CA ALA A 340 10.99 -38.57 -6.42
C ALA A 340 11.26 -38.86 -4.93
N THR A 341 12.45 -38.53 -4.42
CA THR A 341 12.87 -38.86 -3.05
C THR A 341 12.93 -37.62 -2.17
N ALA A 342 12.35 -37.68 -0.97
CA ALA A 342 12.54 -36.68 0.07
C ALA A 342 13.89 -36.90 0.79
N SER A 343 14.59 -35.82 1.13
CA SER A 343 16.01 -35.85 1.53
C SER A 343 16.35 -35.05 2.80
N GLY A 344 15.36 -34.43 3.46
CA GLY A 344 15.57 -33.73 4.74
C GLY A 344 14.72 -32.46 4.89
N PRO A 345 14.81 -31.75 6.02
CA PRO A 345 14.17 -30.44 6.21
C PRO A 345 14.74 -29.40 5.23
N VAL A 346 13.97 -28.35 4.95
CA VAL A 346 14.40 -27.20 4.13
C VAL A 346 14.61 -26.00 5.03
N HIS A 347 15.76 -25.34 4.89
CA HIS A 347 16.05 -24.09 5.59
C HIS A 347 15.68 -22.88 4.71
N TRP A 348 15.32 -21.77 5.34
CA TRP A 348 14.98 -20.53 4.63
C TRP A 348 16.11 -20.07 3.71
N LEU A 349 17.36 -20.21 4.17
CA LEU A 349 18.54 -19.70 3.49
C LEU A 349 19.20 -20.68 2.51
N ASP A 350 18.59 -21.85 2.28
CA ASP A 350 19.13 -22.83 1.33
C ASP A 350 19.21 -22.29 -0.10
N VAL A 351 20.14 -22.84 -0.89
CA VAL A 351 20.23 -22.60 -2.33
C VAL A 351 19.87 -23.88 -3.05
N LEU A 352 18.65 -23.97 -3.57
CA LEU A 352 18.16 -25.16 -4.26
C LEU A 352 18.74 -25.25 -5.68
N THR A 353 19.25 -26.42 -6.04
CA THR A 353 19.76 -26.73 -7.38
C THR A 353 18.65 -27.09 -8.36
N ASP A 354 18.98 -27.23 -9.65
CA ASP A 354 18.00 -27.41 -10.73
C ASP A 354 17.17 -28.70 -10.67
N ASN A 355 17.53 -29.67 -9.82
CA ASN A 355 16.79 -30.92 -9.61
C ASN A 355 16.13 -31.05 -8.21
N GLN A 356 16.24 -30.03 -7.34
CA GLN A 356 15.69 -30.01 -5.98
C GLN A 356 14.41 -29.18 -5.85
N SER A 357 13.36 -29.58 -5.13
CA SER A 357 12.17 -28.75 -4.89
C SER A 357 11.76 -28.77 -3.42
N VAL A 358 10.95 -27.79 -3.01
CA VAL A 358 10.34 -27.80 -1.67
C VAL A 358 9.00 -28.52 -1.76
N ALA A 359 8.84 -29.57 -0.94
CA ALA A 359 7.57 -30.20 -0.65
C ALA A 359 7.02 -29.64 0.65
N LEU A 360 5.77 -29.17 0.60
CA LEU A 360 5.05 -28.76 1.80
C LEU A 360 4.23 -29.96 2.31
N PRO A 361 4.05 -30.09 3.63
CA PRO A 361 3.28 -31.18 4.19
C PRO A 361 1.79 -30.99 3.86
N ASP A 362 1.07 -32.11 3.80
CA ASP A 362 -0.36 -32.10 3.48
C ASP A 362 -1.16 -31.32 4.53
N VAL A 363 -2.30 -30.76 4.10
CA VAL A 363 -3.16 -29.88 4.88
C VAL A 363 -3.91 -30.66 5.99
N GLY A 364 -3.87 -31.99 5.93
CA GLY A 364 -4.55 -32.88 6.87
C GLY A 364 -6.04 -32.98 6.60
N THR A 365 -6.71 -33.87 7.33
CA THR A 365 -8.18 -34.04 7.28
C THR A 365 -8.73 -33.93 8.70
N PRO A 366 -9.09 -32.72 9.15
CA PRO A 366 -9.70 -32.56 10.48
C PRO A 366 -11.09 -33.18 10.51
N ALA A 367 -11.53 -33.59 11.71
CA ALA A 367 -12.87 -34.09 11.93
C ALA A 367 -13.96 -33.03 11.68
N ARG A 368 -13.62 -31.75 11.82
CA ARG A 368 -14.51 -30.60 11.66
C ARG A 368 -13.88 -29.55 10.76
N VAL A 369 -14.64 -29.00 9.82
CA VAL A 369 -14.20 -27.91 8.93
C VAL A 369 -15.28 -26.84 8.79
N PRO A 370 -14.94 -25.56 8.54
CA PRO A 370 -15.90 -24.58 8.05
C PRO A 370 -16.62 -25.04 6.78
N GLN A 371 -17.85 -24.58 6.57
CA GLN A 371 -18.46 -24.66 5.24
C GLN A 371 -17.60 -23.89 4.23
N TYR A 372 -17.47 -24.41 3.01
CA TYR A 372 -16.67 -23.83 1.92
C TYR A 372 -15.14 -23.89 2.13
N THR A 373 -14.66 -24.75 3.04
CA THR A 373 -13.22 -25.03 3.18
C THR A 373 -12.61 -25.63 1.92
N PHE A 374 -13.36 -26.51 1.23
CA PHE A 374 -13.00 -26.97 -0.10
C PHE A 374 -14.07 -26.51 -1.11
N THR A 375 -13.69 -26.45 -2.39
CA THR A 375 -14.59 -26.04 -3.48
C THR A 375 -15.68 -27.07 -3.71
N ASP A 376 -16.93 -26.69 -3.41
CA ASP A 376 -18.09 -27.59 -3.39
C ASP A 376 -18.21 -28.42 -4.67
N ALA A 377 -18.21 -29.75 -4.52
CA ALA A 377 -18.36 -30.68 -5.62
C ALA A 377 -19.71 -30.58 -6.34
N THR A 378 -20.77 -30.10 -5.70
CA THR A 378 -22.07 -29.85 -6.34
C THR A 378 -22.05 -28.59 -7.20
N VAL A 379 -21.38 -27.53 -6.75
CA VAL A 379 -21.09 -26.33 -7.57
C VAL A 379 -20.21 -26.72 -8.75
N ARG A 380 -19.15 -27.49 -8.51
CA ARG A 380 -18.30 -28.02 -9.58
C ARG A 380 -19.07 -28.94 -10.53
N LYS A 381 -20.02 -29.74 -10.04
CA LYS A 381 -20.86 -30.62 -10.85
C LYS A 381 -21.89 -29.84 -11.68
N ASP A 382 -22.49 -28.79 -11.14
CA ASP A 382 -23.39 -27.89 -11.86
C ASP A 382 -22.64 -27.03 -12.88
N GLU A 383 -21.43 -26.56 -12.55
CA GLU A 383 -20.53 -25.88 -13.50
C GLU A 383 -20.08 -26.83 -14.60
N LEU A 384 -19.68 -28.07 -14.28
CA LEU A 384 -19.36 -29.12 -15.25
C LEU A 384 -20.59 -29.50 -16.09
N ALA A 385 -21.80 -29.50 -15.53
CA ALA A 385 -23.03 -29.77 -16.25
C ALA A 385 -23.43 -28.61 -17.19
N LYS A 386 -23.31 -27.36 -16.74
CA LYS A 386 -23.48 -26.15 -17.55
C LYS A 386 -22.44 -26.10 -18.67
N GLU A 387 -21.19 -26.45 -18.38
CA GLU A 387 -20.12 -26.54 -19.35
C GLU A 387 -20.36 -27.68 -20.36
N ALA A 388 -20.78 -28.86 -19.91
CA ALA A 388 -21.18 -29.96 -20.79
C ALA A 388 -22.36 -29.56 -21.71
N ALA A 389 -23.36 -28.84 -21.18
CA ALA A 389 -24.48 -28.32 -21.95
C ALA A 389 -24.05 -27.23 -22.95
N ARG A 390 -23.05 -26.39 -22.61
CA ARG A 390 -22.43 -25.44 -23.55
C ARG A 390 -21.67 -26.17 -24.65
N ARG A 391 -20.82 -27.14 -24.31
CA ARG A 391 -20.02 -27.93 -25.26
C ARG A 391 -20.87 -28.78 -26.19
N ALA A 392 -22.05 -29.21 -25.75
CA ALA A 392 -23.03 -29.90 -26.59
C ALA A 392 -23.57 -29.01 -27.74
N LYS A 393 -23.48 -27.67 -27.62
CA LYS A 393 -23.90 -26.72 -28.66
C LYS A 393 -22.82 -26.41 -29.70
N LEU A 394 -21.58 -26.81 -29.47
CA LEU A 394 -20.46 -26.61 -30.39
C LEU A 394 -20.47 -27.66 -31.52
N SER A 395 -19.91 -27.33 -32.67
CA SER A 395 -19.61 -28.32 -33.73
C SER A 395 -18.45 -29.23 -33.32
N GLN A 396 -18.27 -30.34 -34.04
CA GLN A 396 -17.18 -31.28 -33.73
C GLN A 396 -15.81 -30.63 -33.89
N ALA A 397 -15.62 -29.79 -34.91
CA ALA A 397 -14.37 -29.07 -35.14
C ALA A 397 -14.05 -28.07 -33.99
N GLU A 398 -15.06 -27.35 -33.50
CA GLU A 398 -14.90 -26.40 -32.37
C GLU A 398 -14.60 -27.13 -31.05
N ARG A 399 -15.18 -28.32 -30.83
CA ARG A 399 -14.86 -29.15 -29.66
C ARG A 399 -13.42 -29.67 -29.71
N ASP A 400 -12.99 -30.16 -30.87
CA ASP A 400 -11.65 -30.72 -31.05
C ASP A 400 -10.57 -29.64 -30.93
N GLU A 401 -10.84 -28.40 -31.37
CA GLU A 401 -9.96 -27.23 -31.19
C GLU A 401 -9.88 -26.83 -29.70
N GLU A 402 -11.02 -26.74 -29.02
CA GLU A 402 -11.08 -26.41 -27.58
C GLU A 402 -10.44 -27.50 -26.70
N ASP A 403 -10.54 -28.78 -27.08
CA ASP A 403 -9.86 -29.90 -26.42
C ASP A 403 -8.34 -29.86 -26.63
N GLN A 404 -7.88 -29.48 -27.82
CA GLN A 404 -6.46 -29.29 -28.10
C GLN A 404 -5.88 -28.11 -27.33
N ASP A 405 -6.63 -27.01 -27.22
CA ASP A 405 -6.22 -25.84 -26.44
C ASP A 405 -6.22 -26.14 -24.94
N ARG A 406 -7.25 -26.81 -24.41
CA ARG A 406 -7.25 -27.30 -23.01
C ARG A 406 -6.12 -28.28 -22.74
N ALA A 407 -5.82 -29.20 -23.66
CA ALA A 407 -4.72 -30.13 -23.49
C ALA A 407 -3.36 -29.42 -23.51
N LYS A 408 -3.18 -28.42 -24.37
CA LYS A 408 -2.00 -27.55 -24.38
C LYS A 408 -1.89 -26.73 -23.09
N ASP A 409 -2.98 -26.13 -22.62
CA ASP A 409 -3.01 -25.31 -21.41
C ASP A 409 -2.78 -26.14 -20.15
N LYS A 410 -3.38 -27.34 -20.08
CA LYS A 410 -3.12 -28.31 -19.03
C LYS A 410 -1.68 -28.80 -19.08
N ALA A 411 -1.14 -29.13 -20.25
CA ALA A 411 0.28 -29.49 -20.38
C ALA A 411 1.21 -28.33 -19.99
N LYS A 412 0.83 -27.07 -20.28
CA LYS A 412 1.52 -25.85 -19.83
C LYS A 412 1.44 -25.67 -18.32
N GLN A 413 0.28 -25.91 -17.70
CA GLN A 413 0.07 -25.84 -16.25
C GLN A 413 0.82 -26.96 -15.52
N ASP A 414 0.75 -28.19 -16.03
CA ASP A 414 1.41 -29.36 -15.46
C ASP A 414 2.95 -29.23 -15.61
N ALA A 415 3.44 -28.70 -16.74
CA ALA A 415 4.86 -28.34 -16.92
C ALA A 415 5.33 -27.18 -16.00
N LYS A 416 4.40 -26.40 -15.43
CA LYS A 416 4.68 -25.34 -14.45
C LYS A 416 4.56 -25.82 -13.00
N ARG A 417 3.90 -26.95 -12.73
CA ARG A 417 3.43 -27.34 -11.39
C ARG A 417 4.45 -27.91 -10.38
N PRO A 418 5.77 -27.99 -10.67
CA PRO A 418 6.78 -28.03 -9.60
C PRO A 418 7.80 -26.87 -9.62
N LYS A 419 7.65 -25.84 -10.47
CA LYS A 419 8.57 -24.68 -10.52
C LYS A 419 8.26 -23.58 -9.50
N VAL A 420 7.06 -23.62 -8.92
CA VAL A 420 6.51 -22.60 -8.01
C VAL A 420 7.22 -22.59 -6.65
N SER A 421 7.70 -23.74 -6.14
CA SER A 421 8.30 -23.80 -4.80
C SER A 421 9.73 -23.25 -4.71
N ARG A 422 10.57 -23.42 -5.74
CA ARG A 422 11.90 -22.80 -5.80
C ARG A 422 11.85 -21.28 -5.87
N ARG A 423 10.93 -20.75 -6.66
CA ARG A 423 10.73 -19.31 -6.81
C ARG A 423 10.42 -18.70 -5.45
N HIS A 424 9.40 -19.22 -4.75
CA HIS A 424 8.98 -18.70 -3.46
C HIS A 424 10.10 -18.81 -2.42
N GLN A 425 10.81 -19.95 -2.37
CA GLN A 425 11.95 -20.12 -1.48
C GLN A 425 13.07 -19.10 -1.76
N ARG A 426 13.45 -18.90 -3.03
CA ARG A 426 14.47 -17.91 -3.42
C ARG A 426 14.08 -16.49 -2.99
N VAL A 427 12.83 -16.13 -3.18
CA VAL A 427 12.33 -14.78 -2.86
C VAL A 427 12.34 -14.55 -1.34
N HIS A 428 11.78 -15.48 -0.55
CA HIS A 428 11.80 -15.36 0.90
C HIS A 428 13.21 -15.44 1.49
N ARG A 429 14.12 -16.21 0.88
CA ARG A 429 15.55 -16.19 1.23
C ARG A 429 16.13 -14.79 1.13
N GLN A 430 15.92 -14.12 0.00
CA GLN A 430 16.45 -12.76 -0.20
C GLN A 430 15.83 -11.79 0.80
N PHE A 431 14.52 -11.88 0.99
CA PHE A 431 13.79 -11.05 1.96
C PHE A 431 14.36 -11.22 3.38
N LEU A 432 14.50 -12.45 3.88
CA LEU A 432 15.08 -12.72 5.20
C LEU A 432 16.55 -12.25 5.30
N ALA A 433 17.35 -12.47 4.27
CA ALA A 433 18.76 -12.10 4.26
C ALA A 433 18.97 -10.59 4.50
N ASP A 434 18.06 -9.76 3.99
CA ASP A 434 18.14 -8.30 4.10
C ASP A 434 17.23 -7.70 5.18
N LEU A 435 16.37 -8.49 5.81
CA LEU A 435 15.35 -8.02 6.76
C LEU A 435 15.93 -7.25 7.96
N TRP A 436 17.15 -7.58 8.40
CA TRP A 436 17.83 -6.84 9.47
C TRP A 436 18.12 -5.38 9.10
N ARG A 437 18.25 -5.05 7.80
CA ARG A 437 18.40 -3.66 7.32
C ARG A 437 17.10 -2.89 7.45
N ALA A 438 15.96 -3.55 7.23
CA ALA A 438 14.65 -2.98 7.50
C ALA A 438 14.49 -2.66 9.00
N GLN A 439 14.85 -3.60 9.88
CA GLN A 439 14.87 -3.38 11.33
C GLN A 439 15.76 -2.19 11.71
N ARG A 440 16.97 -2.10 11.14
CA ARG A 440 17.89 -0.98 11.36
C ARG A 440 17.34 0.36 10.88
N LEU A 441 16.76 0.40 9.69
CA LEU A 441 16.11 1.61 9.16
C LEU A 441 15.00 2.09 10.10
N LEU A 442 14.08 1.20 10.46
CA LEU A 442 12.94 1.50 11.32
C LEU A 442 13.36 1.94 12.73
N ALA A 443 14.51 1.49 13.22
CA ALA A 443 15.07 1.95 14.49
C ALA A 443 15.66 3.38 14.43
N ASN A 444 15.96 3.92 13.24
CA ASN A 444 16.70 5.17 13.06
C ASN A 444 15.94 6.29 12.33
N VAL A 445 14.71 6.05 11.87
CA VAL A 445 13.88 7.06 11.20
C VAL A 445 12.49 7.10 11.82
N PRO A 446 12.01 8.29 12.23
CA PRO A 446 10.62 8.46 12.63
C PRO A 446 9.69 7.96 11.54
N THR A 447 8.99 6.85 11.82
CA THR A 447 8.18 6.13 10.83
C THR A 447 6.71 6.29 11.16
N TYR A 448 5.93 6.67 10.16
CA TYR A 448 4.48 6.86 10.21
C TYR A 448 3.83 5.98 9.15
N MET A 449 2.70 5.38 9.49
CA MET A 449 2.06 4.37 8.63
C MET A 449 0.57 4.66 8.46
N ILE A 450 -0.01 4.28 7.32
CA ILE A 450 -1.44 4.49 7.02
C ILE A 450 -2.08 3.13 6.69
N PHE A 451 -3.36 3.02 7.03
CA PHE A 451 -4.15 1.82 6.80
C PHE A 451 -4.58 1.74 5.34
N ASP A 452 -4.33 0.60 4.71
CA ASP A 452 -4.72 0.37 3.33
C ASP A 452 -5.56 -0.90 3.17
N ASP A 453 -5.69 -1.39 1.94
CA ASP A 453 -6.51 -2.54 1.64
C ASP A 453 -5.85 -3.87 1.96
N HIS A 454 -4.64 -4.17 1.45
CA HIS A 454 -3.99 -5.45 1.73
C HIS A 454 -3.57 -5.62 3.20
N ASP A 455 -3.70 -4.60 4.05
CA ASP A 455 -3.68 -4.77 5.51
C ASP A 455 -4.89 -5.58 6.05
N VAL A 456 -5.97 -5.71 5.26
CA VAL A 456 -7.20 -6.47 5.54
C VAL A 456 -7.51 -7.49 4.45
N THR A 457 -7.71 -7.04 3.21
CA THR A 457 -8.08 -7.77 1.99
C THR A 457 -8.03 -6.78 0.81
N ASP A 458 -7.75 -7.25 -0.40
CA ASP A 458 -7.82 -6.47 -1.64
C ASP A 458 -9.19 -5.74 -1.81
N ASP A 459 -9.11 -4.42 -1.61
CA ASP A 459 -10.12 -3.42 -1.22
C ASP A 459 -11.23 -3.84 -0.22
N TRP A 460 -11.65 -2.88 0.62
CA TRP A 460 -12.68 -3.08 1.63
C TRP A 460 -13.56 -1.85 1.84
N PHE A 461 -14.74 -2.09 2.42
CA PHE A 461 -15.86 -1.13 2.45
C PHE A 461 -16.18 -0.56 1.06
N LEU A 462 -16.05 -1.41 0.03
CA LEU A 462 -16.25 -1.10 -1.38
C LEU A 462 -17.62 -0.48 -1.67
N THR A 463 -18.68 -1.05 -1.11
CA THR A 463 -20.05 -0.54 -1.32
C THR A 463 -20.88 -0.72 -0.05
N PRO A 464 -22.00 0.00 0.11
CA PRO A 464 -22.95 -0.26 1.18
C PRO A 464 -23.36 -1.74 1.25
N MET A 465 -23.55 -2.38 0.09
CA MET A 465 -23.89 -3.80 0.01
C MET A 465 -22.73 -4.72 0.44
N TRP A 466 -21.50 -4.43 0.00
CA TRP A 466 -20.31 -5.19 0.43
C TRP A 466 -20.18 -5.13 1.95
N ARG A 467 -20.27 -3.91 2.51
CA ARG A 467 -20.19 -3.68 3.96
C ARG A 467 -21.21 -4.53 4.71
N HIS A 468 -22.48 -4.46 4.29
CA HIS A 468 -23.57 -5.20 4.91
C HIS A 468 -23.33 -6.73 4.84
N ARG A 469 -22.91 -7.27 3.70
CA ARG A 469 -22.68 -8.72 3.53
C ARG A 469 -21.53 -9.24 4.36
N VAL A 470 -20.39 -8.55 4.33
CA VAL A 470 -19.21 -9.03 5.07
C VAL A 470 -19.46 -8.95 6.57
N LEU A 471 -20.01 -7.84 7.07
CA LEU A 471 -20.29 -7.64 8.49
C LEU A 471 -21.47 -8.48 9.02
N SER A 472 -22.32 -9.04 8.15
CA SER A 472 -23.40 -9.95 8.55
C SER A 472 -22.98 -11.43 8.64
N THR A 473 -21.75 -11.78 8.24
CA THR A 473 -21.19 -13.13 8.40
C THR A 473 -20.26 -13.22 9.61
N GLY A 474 -20.25 -14.36 10.30
CA GLY A 474 -19.37 -14.58 11.44
C GLY A 474 -17.88 -14.51 11.06
N LEU A 475 -17.51 -15.04 9.90
CA LEU A 475 -16.12 -15.04 9.44
C LEU A 475 -15.68 -13.66 8.95
N GLY A 476 -16.50 -12.96 8.17
CA GLY A 476 -16.20 -11.61 7.69
C GLY A 476 -16.00 -10.62 8.84
N GLN A 477 -16.91 -10.62 9.82
CA GLN A 477 -16.77 -9.79 11.02
C GLN A 477 -15.52 -10.17 11.84
N THR A 478 -15.16 -11.47 11.89
CA THR A 478 -13.93 -11.94 12.55
C THR A 478 -12.68 -11.37 11.89
N ILE A 479 -12.55 -11.53 10.57
CA ILE A 479 -11.40 -11.05 9.80
C ILE A 479 -11.23 -9.54 9.94
N LEU A 480 -12.28 -8.75 9.67
CA LEU A 480 -12.22 -7.29 9.78
C LEU A 480 -11.83 -6.82 11.19
N THR A 481 -12.44 -7.38 12.22
CA THR A 481 -12.16 -6.94 13.61
C THR A 481 -10.72 -7.28 13.99
N ASN A 482 -10.22 -8.45 13.60
CA ASN A 482 -8.83 -8.85 13.85
C ASN A 482 -7.84 -7.97 13.09
N ALA A 483 -8.08 -7.73 11.80
CA ALA A 483 -7.22 -6.90 10.95
C ALA A 483 -7.13 -5.46 11.47
N MET A 484 -8.26 -4.82 11.75
CA MET A 484 -8.31 -3.45 12.27
C MET A 484 -7.72 -3.35 13.69
N THR A 485 -7.88 -4.39 14.52
CA THR A 485 -7.22 -4.46 15.83
C THR A 485 -5.71 -4.56 15.67
N ALA A 486 -5.22 -5.41 14.76
CA ALA A 486 -3.79 -5.53 14.47
C ALA A 486 -3.22 -4.20 13.95
N TYR A 487 -3.88 -3.56 12.98
CA TYR A 487 -3.47 -2.25 12.48
C TYR A 487 -3.36 -1.21 13.61
N ALA A 488 -4.35 -1.14 14.50
CA ALA A 488 -4.32 -0.22 15.64
C ALA A 488 -3.12 -0.44 16.56
N LEU A 489 -2.81 -1.71 16.87
CA LEU A 489 -1.78 -2.11 17.82
C LEU A 489 -0.35 -1.98 17.25
N PHE A 490 -0.17 -2.27 15.97
CA PHE A 490 1.14 -2.34 15.31
C PHE A 490 1.48 -1.05 14.56
N GLN A 491 0.49 -0.31 14.06
CA GLN A 491 0.70 0.86 13.20
C GLN A 491 0.17 2.17 13.84
N ASP A 492 -1.15 2.27 14.07
CA ASP A 492 -1.79 3.56 14.44
C ASP A 492 -1.33 4.11 15.78
N TRP A 493 -1.15 3.24 16.78
CA TRP A 493 -0.71 3.64 18.12
C TRP A 493 0.56 4.49 18.09
N GLY A 494 1.49 4.16 17.19
CA GLY A 494 2.74 4.90 17.01
C GLY A 494 2.61 6.21 16.22
N ASN A 495 1.56 6.41 15.43
CA ASN A 495 1.40 7.64 14.62
C ASN A 495 1.11 8.87 15.50
N ASP A 496 0.26 8.69 16.50
CA ASP A 496 -0.06 9.71 17.49
C ASP A 496 -0.39 9.08 18.86
N PRO A 497 0.66 8.78 19.66
CA PRO A 497 0.51 8.19 20.98
C PRO A 497 -0.40 9.00 21.92
N ARG A 498 -0.47 10.33 21.73
CA ARG A 498 -1.26 11.21 22.60
C ARG A 498 -2.76 10.96 22.51
N ARG A 499 -3.25 10.47 21.37
CA ARG A 499 -4.65 10.08 21.18
C ARG A 499 -5.05 8.87 22.03
N TYR A 500 -4.06 8.12 22.53
CA TYR A 500 -4.26 6.95 23.39
C TYR A 500 -4.11 7.28 24.88
N ASP A 501 -3.80 8.53 25.25
CA ASP A 501 -3.60 8.94 26.65
C ASP A 501 -4.92 9.18 27.41
N VAL A 502 -6.06 9.17 26.74
CA VAL A 502 -7.36 9.54 27.33
C VAL A 502 -8.29 8.33 27.31
N THR A 503 -8.83 7.92 28.46
CA THR A 503 -9.83 6.85 28.56
C THR A 503 -11.26 7.36 28.48
N ALA A 504 -12.21 6.51 28.05
CA ALA A 504 -13.62 6.89 27.93
C ALA A 504 -14.24 7.45 29.23
N THR A 505 -13.69 7.09 30.39
CA THR A 505 -14.09 7.63 31.70
C THR A 505 -13.90 9.15 31.80
N ASP A 506 -12.94 9.70 31.05
CA ASP A 506 -12.50 11.09 31.16
C ASP A 506 -13.13 11.98 30.08
N ARG A 507 -13.78 11.37 29.08
CA ARG A 507 -14.54 12.04 28.01
C ARG A 507 -15.89 11.36 27.74
N PRO A 508 -16.83 11.45 28.69
CA PRO A 508 -18.15 10.84 28.55
C PRO A 508 -18.98 11.44 27.40
N ASP A 509 -18.65 12.65 26.95
CA ASP A 509 -19.22 13.30 25.76
C ASP A 509 -18.92 12.56 24.45
N LEU A 510 -17.86 11.74 24.43
CA LEU A 510 -17.49 10.87 23.32
C LEU A 510 -18.07 9.45 23.46
N ALA A 511 -18.87 9.19 24.51
CA ALA A 511 -19.69 7.99 24.73
C ALA A 511 -18.97 6.62 24.62
N GLY A 512 -17.64 6.58 24.79
CA GLY A 512 -16.82 5.41 24.47
C GLY A 512 -16.53 5.35 22.97
N GLY A 513 -15.27 5.25 22.60
CA GLY A 513 -14.84 5.60 21.24
C GLY A 513 -13.44 6.15 21.12
N LEU A 514 -12.65 6.11 22.19
CA LEU A 514 -11.31 6.65 22.19
C LEU A 514 -10.31 5.60 21.71
N PRO A 515 -9.21 6.00 21.05
CA PRO A 515 -8.16 5.08 20.66
C PRO A 515 -7.63 4.22 21.83
N SER A 516 -7.57 4.76 23.05
CA SER A 516 -7.18 3.98 24.24
C SER A 516 -8.09 2.78 24.52
N ASP A 517 -9.38 2.88 24.18
CA ASP A 517 -10.37 1.82 24.44
C ASP A 517 -10.04 0.56 23.64
N VAL A 518 -9.37 0.72 22.48
CA VAL A 518 -8.82 -0.40 21.69
C VAL A 518 -7.78 -1.16 22.50
N LEU A 519 -6.83 -0.46 23.15
CA LEU A 519 -5.79 -1.10 23.97
C LEU A 519 -6.39 -1.84 25.17
N VAL A 520 -7.44 -1.26 25.79
CA VAL A 520 -8.14 -1.88 26.92
C VAL A 520 -8.92 -3.12 26.49
N ALA A 521 -9.61 -3.05 25.35
CA ALA A 521 -10.38 -4.18 24.83
C ALA A 521 -9.47 -5.31 24.33
N ALA A 522 -8.39 -4.97 23.61
CA ALA A 522 -7.42 -5.94 23.10
C ALA A 522 -6.80 -6.81 24.21
N GLN A 523 -6.42 -6.21 25.34
CA GLN A 523 -5.89 -6.95 26.50
C GLN A 523 -6.87 -7.96 27.11
N LYS A 524 -8.16 -7.76 26.88
CA LYS A 524 -9.23 -8.61 27.42
C LYS A 524 -9.67 -9.69 26.43
N LEU A 525 -9.16 -9.70 25.19
CA LEU A 525 -9.51 -10.72 24.21
C LEU A 525 -9.11 -12.11 24.67
N PHE A 526 -7.90 -12.26 25.22
CA PHE A 526 -7.34 -13.54 25.65
C PHE A 526 -6.84 -13.43 27.10
N PRO A 527 -7.73 -13.40 28.12
CA PRO A 527 -7.29 -13.22 29.50
C PRO A 527 -6.32 -14.35 29.94
N GLY A 528 -5.46 -14.05 30.91
CA GLY A 528 -4.48 -15.02 31.42
C GLY A 528 -5.17 -16.30 31.94
N GLY A 529 -4.69 -17.47 31.49
CA GLY A 529 -5.28 -18.77 31.83
C GLY A 529 -6.57 -19.12 31.08
N ALA A 530 -6.94 -18.38 30.03
CA ALA A 530 -8.07 -18.72 29.18
C ALA A 530 -7.80 -20.00 28.36
N ASP A 531 -8.76 -20.92 28.36
CA ASP A 531 -8.74 -22.09 27.48
C ASP A 531 -9.31 -21.79 26.08
N GLN A 532 -10.07 -20.70 25.93
CA GLN A 532 -10.61 -20.27 24.63
C GLN A 532 -10.81 -18.76 24.59
N GLY A 533 -10.61 -18.17 23.42
CA GLY A 533 -10.91 -16.77 23.10
C GLY A 533 -11.14 -16.58 21.59
N PRO A 534 -11.39 -15.35 21.11
CA PRO A 534 -11.46 -14.12 21.88
C PRO A 534 -12.71 -14.08 22.78
N ALA A 535 -12.60 -13.42 23.93
CA ALA A 535 -13.74 -13.16 24.79
C ALA A 535 -14.77 -12.30 24.04
N LYS A 536 -16.05 -12.73 24.05
CA LYS A 536 -17.11 -12.13 23.24
C LYS A 536 -17.30 -10.63 23.50
N ALA A 537 -17.35 -10.22 24.76
CA ALA A 537 -17.62 -8.83 25.13
C ALA A 537 -16.56 -7.84 24.60
N PRO A 538 -15.24 -8.03 24.84
CA PRO A 538 -14.22 -7.16 24.27
C PRO A 538 -14.16 -7.24 22.74
N PHE A 539 -14.37 -8.42 22.14
CA PHE A 539 -14.43 -8.56 20.69
C PHE A 539 -15.56 -7.72 20.07
N THR A 540 -16.77 -7.79 20.65
CA THR A 540 -17.91 -6.94 20.23
C THR A 540 -17.62 -5.45 20.47
N ALA A 541 -16.94 -5.09 21.56
CA ALA A 541 -16.58 -3.70 21.82
C ALA A 541 -15.62 -3.14 20.75
N LEU A 542 -14.61 -3.92 20.34
CA LEU A 542 -13.72 -3.55 19.23
C LEU A 542 -14.50 -3.35 17.93
N GLY A 543 -15.39 -4.27 17.57
CA GLY A 543 -16.24 -4.11 16.39
C GLY A 543 -17.03 -2.79 16.40
N LYS A 544 -17.58 -2.38 17.56
CA LYS A 544 -18.27 -1.08 17.69
C LYS A 544 -17.35 0.13 17.55
N LEU A 545 -16.14 0.06 18.12
CA LEU A 545 -15.12 1.12 17.96
C LEU A 545 -14.75 1.33 16.49
N PHE A 546 -14.78 0.26 15.70
CA PHE A 546 -14.55 0.27 14.25
C PHE A 546 -15.81 0.53 13.42
N GLY A 547 -16.96 0.75 14.08
CA GLY A 547 -18.24 1.03 13.43
C GLY A 547 -18.90 -0.17 12.75
N HIS A 548 -18.53 -1.41 13.08
CA HIS A 548 -19.08 -2.63 12.47
C HIS A 548 -20.58 -2.81 12.73
N ASP A 549 -21.15 -2.10 13.70
CA ASP A 549 -22.57 -2.04 14.00
C ASP A 549 -23.30 -0.88 13.31
N LEU A 550 -22.61 -0.14 12.44
CA LEU A 550 -23.15 1.00 11.70
C LEU A 550 -23.31 0.65 10.21
N ASP A 551 -24.49 0.98 9.67
CA ASP A 551 -24.82 0.85 8.25
C ASP A 551 -24.81 2.21 7.53
N ASN A 552 -24.55 2.18 6.24
CA ASN A 552 -24.68 3.34 5.36
C ASN A 552 -26.16 3.73 5.20
N GLN A 553 -26.49 5.00 5.44
CA GLN A 553 -27.86 5.50 5.30
C GLN A 553 -28.12 5.99 3.88
N ALA A 554 -29.18 5.48 3.23
CA ALA A 554 -29.57 5.93 1.89
C ALA A 554 -30.16 7.35 1.91
N LEU A 555 -29.82 8.13 0.88
CA LEU A 555 -30.33 9.48 0.64
C LEU A 555 -31.42 9.48 -0.47
N PRO A 556 -32.32 10.47 -0.50
CA PRO A 556 -33.41 10.53 -1.51
C PRO A 556 -32.94 10.60 -2.97
N ASN A 557 -31.69 11.00 -3.21
CA ASN A 557 -31.06 11.07 -4.53
C ASN A 557 -30.41 9.74 -4.98
N GLY A 558 -30.47 8.68 -4.16
CA GLY A 558 -29.86 7.38 -4.43
C GLY A 558 -28.41 7.22 -3.98
N GLU A 559 -27.79 8.28 -3.44
CA GLU A 559 -26.48 8.23 -2.79
C GLU A 559 -26.60 7.65 -1.37
N PHE A 560 -25.47 7.32 -0.76
CA PHE A 560 -25.42 6.81 0.61
C PHE A 560 -24.45 7.64 1.46
N LEU A 561 -24.86 7.93 2.70
CA LEU A 561 -23.99 8.59 3.67
C LEU A 561 -22.83 7.68 4.07
N SER A 562 -21.66 8.30 4.22
CA SER A 562 -20.49 7.63 4.81
C SER A 562 -20.75 7.27 6.27
N VAL A 563 -20.25 6.12 6.70
CA VAL A 563 -20.23 5.75 8.11
C VAL A 563 -19.19 6.59 8.83
N LYS A 564 -19.53 7.05 10.04
CA LYS A 564 -18.59 7.75 10.92
C LYS A 564 -18.25 6.85 12.11
N PRO A 565 -17.22 5.99 12.00
CA PRO A 565 -16.79 5.15 13.10
C PRO A 565 -16.27 6.02 14.28
N PRO A 566 -16.34 5.52 15.53
CA PRO A 566 -15.75 6.21 16.68
C PRO A 566 -14.25 6.48 16.53
N ILE A 567 -13.50 5.51 16.01
CA ILE A 567 -12.06 5.64 15.73
C ILE A 567 -11.84 6.27 14.36
N ALA A 568 -10.86 7.18 14.27
CA ALA A 568 -10.40 7.75 13.02
C ALA A 568 -8.92 7.42 12.79
N TRP A 569 -8.49 7.24 11.54
CA TRP A 569 -7.12 6.79 11.24
C TRP A 569 -6.21 7.87 10.65
N HIS A 570 -6.78 9.03 10.31
CA HIS A 570 -6.01 10.20 9.89
C HIS A 570 -5.21 10.81 11.05
N PHE A 571 -4.09 11.45 10.74
CA PHE A 571 -3.26 12.12 11.72
C PHE A 571 -2.53 13.33 11.13
N VAL A 572 -1.99 14.17 12.02
CA VAL A 572 -1.28 15.41 11.66
C VAL A 572 0.11 15.42 12.32
N LEU A 573 1.10 15.88 11.56
CA LEU A 573 2.45 16.14 12.03
C LEU A 573 2.86 17.56 11.69
N ASP A 574 3.42 18.27 12.65
CA ASP A 574 3.96 19.60 12.44
C ASP A 574 5.48 19.54 12.45
N GLY A 575 6.11 20.09 11.40
CA GLY A 575 7.51 20.44 11.37
C GLY A 575 7.71 21.96 11.42
N PRO A 576 8.97 22.44 11.45
CA PRO A 576 9.25 23.87 11.53
C PRO A 576 8.71 24.68 10.33
N LYS A 577 8.73 24.08 9.13
CA LYS A 577 8.38 24.74 7.86
C LYS A 577 7.29 24.05 7.06
N HIS A 578 6.80 22.90 7.52
CA HIS A 578 5.78 22.12 6.84
C HIS A 578 4.78 21.52 7.83
N ARG A 579 3.56 21.28 7.36
CA ARG A 579 2.56 20.47 8.06
C ARG A 579 2.25 19.26 7.21
N VAL A 580 2.26 18.07 7.80
CA VAL A 580 1.82 16.84 7.16
C VAL A 580 0.41 16.49 7.64
N VAL A 581 -0.48 16.15 6.72
CA VAL A 581 -1.78 15.52 6.99
C VAL A 581 -1.84 14.16 6.29
N ALA A 582 -2.11 13.09 7.03
CA ALA A 582 -2.25 11.74 6.48
C ALA A 582 -3.73 11.38 6.34
N LEU A 583 -4.14 10.93 5.16
CA LEU A 583 -5.54 10.65 4.85
C LEU A 583 -5.92 9.19 5.16
N ASP A 584 -7.14 9.02 5.66
CA ASP A 584 -7.83 7.74 5.80
C ASP A 584 -8.80 7.58 4.62
N ASN A 585 -8.36 6.75 3.65
CA ASN A 585 -9.06 6.50 2.38
C ASN A 585 -9.97 5.27 2.41
N ARG A 586 -9.91 4.45 3.47
CA ARG A 586 -10.58 3.14 3.48
C ARG A 586 -11.81 3.13 4.39
N THR A 587 -11.83 3.89 5.50
CA THR A 587 -12.91 3.72 6.50
C THR A 587 -14.06 4.72 6.40
N ARG A 588 -13.86 5.87 5.75
CA ARG A 588 -14.87 6.94 5.61
C ARG A 588 -15.07 7.36 4.14
N ARG A 589 -15.37 6.37 3.31
CA ARG A 589 -15.58 6.48 1.85
C ARG A 589 -16.88 7.21 1.48
N SER A 590 -16.95 7.76 0.26
CA SER A 590 -18.20 8.26 -0.33
C SER A 590 -18.87 7.18 -1.18
N TYR A 591 -20.20 7.24 -1.29
CA TYR A 591 -20.96 6.21 -2.00
C TYR A 591 -22.03 6.87 -2.88
N VAL A 592 -21.79 6.87 -4.19
CA VAL A 592 -22.73 7.42 -5.18
C VAL A 592 -23.92 6.50 -5.45
N SER A 593 -23.84 5.23 -5.02
CA SER A 593 -24.92 4.23 -5.14
C SER A 593 -24.68 3.03 -4.22
N GLU A 594 -25.64 2.11 -4.13
CA GLU A 594 -25.56 0.91 -3.28
C GLU A 594 -24.55 -0.15 -3.76
N ILE A 595 -24.35 -0.26 -5.07
CA ILE A 595 -23.57 -1.34 -5.72
C ILE A 595 -22.51 -0.83 -6.70
N GLY A 596 -22.47 0.48 -6.97
CA GLY A 596 -21.48 1.09 -7.84
C GLY A 596 -20.17 1.40 -7.13
N PRO A 597 -19.16 1.87 -7.87
CA PRO A 597 -17.83 2.14 -7.33
C PRO A 597 -17.88 3.11 -6.13
N PRO A 598 -17.13 2.85 -5.05
CA PRO A 598 -16.94 3.83 -3.98
C PRO A 598 -16.12 5.01 -4.46
N GLY A 599 -16.30 6.17 -3.84
CA GLY A 599 -15.27 7.21 -3.82
C GLY A 599 -14.35 7.04 -2.62
N ASN A 600 -13.16 7.65 -2.67
CA ASN A 600 -12.11 7.39 -1.68
C ASN A 600 -12.41 7.99 -0.29
N VAL A 601 -12.89 9.24 -0.21
CA VAL A 601 -13.14 9.90 1.09
C VAL A 601 -14.38 10.78 0.99
N SER A 602 -15.32 10.69 1.93
CA SER A 602 -16.50 11.57 1.91
C SER A 602 -16.14 13.04 2.14
N LYS A 603 -16.98 13.98 1.70
CA LYS A 603 -16.77 15.42 1.92
C LYS A 603 -16.66 15.75 3.41
N GLU A 604 -17.51 15.15 4.24
CA GLU A 604 -17.49 15.32 5.71
C GLU A 604 -16.24 14.70 6.36
N ALA A 605 -15.64 13.70 5.72
CA ALA A 605 -14.36 13.15 6.14
C ALA A 605 -13.22 14.08 5.73
N LEU A 606 -13.20 14.60 4.50
CA LEU A 606 -12.23 15.62 4.06
C LEU A 606 -12.25 16.86 4.96
N ASP A 607 -13.42 17.28 5.45
CA ASP A 607 -13.55 18.39 6.40
C ASP A 607 -12.78 18.19 7.70
N ALA A 608 -12.74 16.95 8.19
CA ALA A 608 -12.04 16.57 9.41
C ALA A 608 -10.55 16.32 9.16
N GLN A 609 -10.22 15.66 8.04
CA GLN A 609 -8.86 15.24 7.70
C GLN A 609 -8.00 16.38 7.15
N ILE A 610 -8.61 17.36 6.49
CA ILE A 610 -7.97 18.54 5.91
C ILE A 610 -8.71 19.79 6.43
N PRO A 611 -8.35 20.27 7.64
CA PRO A 611 -8.91 21.49 8.21
C PRO A 611 -8.78 22.67 7.25
N LYS A 612 -9.60 23.71 7.38
CA LYS A 612 -9.43 24.89 6.52
C LYS A 612 -8.14 25.67 6.89
N PRO A 613 -7.50 26.35 5.93
CA PRO A 613 -6.39 27.26 6.21
C PRO A 613 -6.79 28.40 7.16
N PRO A 614 -5.83 29.16 7.73
CA PRO A 614 -4.39 29.17 7.39
C PRO A 614 -3.59 28.01 8.02
N LEU A 615 -2.41 27.76 7.44
CA LEU A 615 -1.37 26.98 8.12
C LEU A 615 -0.90 27.73 9.39
N PRO A 616 -0.32 27.02 10.37
CA PRO A 616 0.33 27.67 11.51
C PRO A 616 1.37 28.69 11.06
N ALA A 617 1.60 29.73 11.87
CA ALA A 617 2.58 30.76 11.55
C ALA A 617 3.98 30.15 11.35
N GLY A 618 4.66 30.55 10.27
CA GLY A 618 5.99 30.04 9.91
C GLY A 618 6.00 28.76 9.06
N VAL A 619 4.86 28.08 8.91
CA VAL A 619 4.70 26.92 8.03
C VAL A 619 4.47 27.38 6.60
N GLU A 620 5.23 26.82 5.66
CA GLU A 620 5.30 27.28 4.26
C GLU A 620 4.62 26.34 3.27
N VAL A 621 4.52 25.04 3.61
CA VAL A 621 4.00 23.99 2.72
C VAL A 621 3.09 23.02 3.48
N LEU A 622 1.97 22.65 2.86
CA LEU A 622 1.17 21.50 3.28
C LEU A 622 1.65 20.24 2.54
N VAL A 623 2.00 19.20 3.27
CA VAL A 623 2.27 17.87 2.74
C VAL A 623 1.06 16.98 3.05
N VAL A 624 0.54 16.28 2.06
CA VAL A 624 -0.57 15.35 2.19
C VAL A 624 -0.04 13.95 1.91
N ILE A 625 -0.22 13.03 2.84
CA ILE A 625 0.06 11.62 2.59
C ILE A 625 -1.25 10.95 2.24
N ALA A 626 -1.35 10.40 1.04
CA ALA A 626 -2.49 9.64 0.57
C ALA A 626 -1.99 8.24 0.19
N PRO A 627 -2.60 7.15 0.72
CA PRO A 627 -2.28 5.80 0.27
C PRO A 627 -2.31 5.70 -1.27
N LEU A 628 -3.45 6.13 -1.81
CA LEU A 628 -3.80 6.12 -3.22
C LEU A 628 -3.33 7.37 -3.96
N GLN A 629 -3.08 7.19 -5.26
CA GLN A 629 -2.75 8.29 -6.18
C GLN A 629 -3.94 9.26 -6.34
N VAL A 630 -3.79 10.53 -5.95
CA VAL A 630 -4.87 11.54 -6.04
C VAL A 630 -5.02 12.12 -7.45
N ILE A 631 -3.91 12.52 -8.06
CA ILE A 631 -3.79 13.10 -9.41
C ILE A 631 -3.13 12.05 -10.31
N GLY A 632 -3.95 11.24 -10.98
CA GLY A 632 -3.50 10.22 -11.92
C GLY A 632 -2.90 10.81 -13.21
N PRO A 633 -2.25 9.99 -14.06
CA PRO A 633 -1.88 10.40 -15.41
C PRO A 633 -3.16 10.76 -16.22
N PRO A 634 -3.31 11.99 -16.74
CA PRO A 634 -4.60 12.51 -17.25
C PRO A 634 -5.30 11.68 -18.34
N VAL A 635 -4.55 10.91 -19.14
CA VAL A 635 -5.09 10.04 -20.20
C VAL A 635 -5.75 8.78 -19.61
N ILE A 636 -5.29 8.30 -18.46
CA ILE A 636 -5.81 7.11 -17.79
C ILE A 636 -7.19 7.40 -17.19
N ASP A 637 -7.33 8.55 -16.51
CA ASP A 637 -8.55 8.92 -15.77
C ASP A 637 -9.75 9.26 -16.68
N GLU A 638 -9.54 9.82 -17.88
CA GLU A 638 -10.63 10.33 -18.72
C GLU A 638 -11.10 9.36 -19.82
N VAL A 639 -10.17 8.59 -20.42
CA VAL A 639 -10.45 7.77 -21.62
C VAL A 639 -10.36 6.28 -21.33
N VAL A 640 -9.36 5.87 -20.56
CA VAL A 640 -9.02 4.45 -20.36
C VAL A 640 -9.85 3.83 -19.24
N SER A 641 -9.96 4.48 -18.07
CA SER A 641 -10.72 4.00 -16.91
C SER A 641 -12.17 3.61 -17.28
N ARG A 642 -12.92 4.53 -17.91
CA ARG A 642 -14.33 4.33 -18.31
C ARG A 642 -14.54 3.22 -19.34
N ALA A 643 -13.54 2.95 -20.19
CA ALA A 643 -13.59 1.90 -21.20
C ALA A 643 -13.21 0.53 -20.62
N ILE A 644 -12.24 0.49 -19.69
CA ILE A 644 -11.82 -0.72 -18.99
C ILE A 644 -13.00 -1.36 -18.26
N TYR A 645 -13.85 -0.60 -17.55
CA TYR A 645 -15.00 -1.19 -16.83
C TYR A 645 -15.98 -1.92 -17.74
N ARG A 646 -16.29 -1.37 -18.93
CA ARG A 646 -17.21 -2.03 -19.86
C ARG A 646 -16.66 -3.34 -20.41
N ILE A 647 -15.34 -3.40 -20.59
CA ILE A 647 -14.64 -4.62 -21.02
C ILE A 647 -14.59 -5.60 -19.84
N PHE A 648 -14.23 -5.12 -18.65
CA PHE A 648 -14.15 -5.92 -17.44
C PHE A 648 -15.50 -6.54 -17.07
N ASP A 649 -16.58 -5.77 -17.05
CA ASP A 649 -17.94 -6.25 -16.78
C ASP A 649 -18.42 -7.26 -17.82
N ALA A 650 -17.92 -7.15 -19.05
CA ALA A 650 -18.19 -8.14 -20.09
C ALA A 650 -17.40 -9.44 -19.86
N VAL A 651 -16.18 -9.36 -19.33
CA VAL A 651 -15.30 -10.50 -19.04
C VAL A 651 -15.73 -11.25 -17.77
N HIS A 652 -16.03 -10.53 -16.67
CA HIS A 652 -16.37 -11.10 -15.36
C HIS A 652 -17.88 -11.15 -15.10
N ARG A 653 -18.71 -11.11 -16.15
CA ARG A 653 -20.17 -11.12 -16.07
C ARG A 653 -20.70 -12.27 -15.20
N ASP A 654 -20.07 -13.43 -15.31
CA ASP A 654 -20.49 -14.65 -14.60
C ASP A 654 -20.17 -14.59 -13.10
N GLU A 655 -19.19 -13.81 -12.66
CA GLU A 655 -18.80 -13.64 -11.26
C GLU A 655 -19.70 -12.65 -10.52
N VAL A 656 -20.15 -11.60 -11.21
CA VAL A 656 -21.04 -10.56 -10.66
C VAL A 656 -22.53 -10.90 -10.80
N ALA A 657 -22.87 -12.08 -11.32
CA ALA A 657 -24.25 -12.53 -11.53
C ALA A 657 -25.02 -12.71 -10.20
N GLY A 658 -26.29 -12.30 -10.18
CA GLY A 658 -27.16 -12.36 -8.99
C GLY A 658 -27.43 -13.77 -8.42
N GLU A 659 -27.12 -14.83 -9.17
CA GLU A 659 -27.30 -16.22 -8.76
C GLU A 659 -26.09 -16.84 -8.04
N LYS A 660 -24.91 -16.20 -8.08
CA LYS A 660 -23.70 -16.70 -7.40
C LYS A 660 -23.77 -16.55 -5.88
N ILE A 661 -22.85 -17.16 -5.15
CA ILE A 661 -22.73 -17.03 -3.68
C ILE A 661 -21.40 -16.38 -3.25
N SER A 662 -20.59 -15.93 -4.20
CA SER A 662 -19.32 -15.23 -3.96
C SER A 662 -19.53 -13.80 -3.47
N GLY A 663 -18.53 -13.26 -2.78
CA GLY A 663 -18.51 -11.87 -2.33
C GLY A 663 -18.64 -10.86 -3.47
N ALA A 664 -18.11 -11.18 -4.66
CA ALA A 664 -18.21 -10.36 -5.88
C ALA A 664 -19.63 -10.32 -6.50
N ARG A 665 -20.61 -11.08 -6.00
CA ARG A 665 -21.97 -11.09 -6.56
C ARG A 665 -22.59 -9.69 -6.58
N LEU A 666 -23.24 -9.30 -7.68
CA LEU A 666 -23.94 -8.01 -7.85
C LEU A 666 -23.02 -6.79 -7.67
N MET A 667 -21.72 -6.95 -7.88
CA MET A 667 -20.74 -5.88 -7.74
C MET A 667 -20.11 -5.53 -9.12
N PRO A 668 -20.91 -5.18 -10.16
CA PRO A 668 -20.38 -4.86 -11.48
C PRO A 668 -19.53 -3.57 -11.41
N GLY A 669 -18.44 -3.54 -12.15
CA GLY A 669 -17.55 -2.39 -12.24
C GLY A 669 -16.73 -2.13 -10.97
N THR A 670 -16.66 -3.09 -10.05
CA THR A 670 -15.98 -2.93 -8.76
C THR A 670 -14.69 -3.74 -8.62
N ASN A 671 -13.92 -3.88 -9.71
CA ASN A 671 -12.60 -4.50 -9.62
C ASN A 671 -11.72 -3.71 -8.63
N PRO A 672 -11.26 -4.29 -7.52
CA PRO A 672 -10.38 -3.65 -6.55
C PRO A 672 -9.18 -2.95 -7.22
N ASP A 673 -8.47 -3.66 -8.09
CA ASP A 673 -7.31 -3.18 -8.88
C ASP A 673 -7.60 -1.99 -9.80
N ALA A 674 -8.88 -1.73 -10.14
CA ALA A 674 -9.27 -0.68 -11.09
C ALA A 674 -9.98 0.50 -10.42
N LEU A 675 -10.28 0.45 -9.12
CA LEU A 675 -11.28 1.31 -8.47
C LEU A 675 -10.75 2.56 -7.76
N GLU A 676 -9.46 2.85 -7.85
CA GLU A 676 -8.83 3.76 -6.88
C GLU A 676 -8.71 5.21 -7.35
N THR A 677 -9.12 5.49 -8.60
CA THR A 677 -9.03 6.84 -9.15
C THR A 677 -10.08 7.77 -8.54
N TRP A 678 -9.59 8.83 -7.89
CA TRP A 678 -10.40 9.91 -7.33
C TRP A 678 -11.33 10.55 -8.37
N ALA A 679 -11.00 10.47 -9.66
CA ALA A 679 -11.81 11.03 -10.74
C ALA A 679 -13.18 10.35 -10.95
N LEU A 680 -13.45 9.19 -10.33
CA LEU A 680 -14.76 8.53 -10.42
C LEU A 680 -15.85 9.25 -9.62
N ASP A 681 -15.47 9.86 -8.50
CA ASP A 681 -16.34 10.75 -7.72
C ASP A 681 -15.94 12.21 -7.97
N GLU A 682 -16.31 12.71 -9.16
CA GLU A 682 -16.00 14.07 -9.63
C GLU A 682 -16.37 15.14 -8.58
N ASN A 683 -17.48 14.95 -7.86
CA ASN A 683 -17.97 15.87 -6.84
C ASN A 683 -17.05 15.97 -5.62
N THR A 684 -16.57 14.84 -5.14
CA THR A 684 -15.65 14.75 -4.01
C THR A 684 -14.24 15.16 -4.42
N PHE A 685 -13.81 14.79 -5.62
CA PHE A 685 -12.50 15.18 -6.15
C PHE A 685 -12.36 16.69 -6.29
N GLU A 686 -13.32 17.38 -6.90
CA GLU A 686 -13.30 18.85 -6.98
C GLU A 686 -13.38 19.50 -5.60
N TYR A 687 -14.07 18.87 -4.64
CA TYR A 687 -14.11 19.34 -3.26
C TYR A 687 -12.73 19.24 -2.59
N LEU A 688 -12.03 18.13 -2.77
CA LEU A 688 -10.65 17.95 -2.33
C LEU A 688 -9.72 19.00 -2.96
N LEU A 689 -9.74 19.14 -4.30
CA LEU A 689 -8.89 20.09 -5.01
C LEU A 689 -9.12 21.53 -4.52
N SER A 690 -10.38 21.92 -4.35
CA SER A 690 -10.76 23.22 -3.80
C SER A 690 -10.19 23.42 -2.38
N ARG A 691 -10.27 22.41 -1.50
CA ARG A 691 -9.69 22.50 -0.15
C ARG A 691 -8.17 22.61 -0.17
N LEU A 692 -7.49 21.82 -1.00
CA LEU A 692 -6.03 21.88 -1.15
C LEU A 692 -5.59 23.22 -1.74
N ALA A 693 -6.33 23.75 -2.70
CA ALA A 693 -6.00 25.01 -3.35
C ALA A 693 -5.96 26.20 -2.38
N ASP A 694 -6.76 26.18 -1.30
CA ASP A 694 -6.78 27.27 -0.32
C ASP A 694 -5.46 27.39 0.47
N TYR A 695 -4.59 26.38 0.43
CA TYR A 695 -3.26 26.39 1.04
C TYR A 695 -2.17 27.03 0.17
N GLY A 696 -2.40 27.19 -1.14
CA GLY A 696 -1.45 27.77 -2.09
C GLY A 696 -0.28 26.86 -2.47
N ARG A 697 0.42 26.25 -1.51
CA ARG A 697 1.58 25.36 -1.73
C ARG A 697 1.34 23.98 -1.11
N VAL A 698 1.10 22.98 -1.96
CA VAL A 698 0.76 21.62 -1.54
C VAL A 698 1.65 20.59 -2.23
N VAL A 699 2.11 19.60 -1.47
CA VAL A 699 2.74 18.38 -1.97
C VAL A 699 1.91 17.18 -1.52
N VAL A 700 1.53 16.30 -2.45
CA VAL A 700 0.87 15.03 -2.18
C VAL A 700 1.87 13.90 -2.40
N LEU A 701 2.05 13.03 -1.40
CA LEU A 701 2.90 11.85 -1.48
C LEU A 701 2.02 10.61 -1.44
N SER A 702 2.20 9.71 -2.41
CA SER A 702 1.44 8.46 -2.51
C SER A 702 2.31 7.28 -2.90
N GLY A 703 1.82 6.05 -2.69
CA GLY A 703 2.61 4.84 -2.88
C GLY A 703 1.85 3.62 -3.40
N ASP A 704 0.56 3.52 -3.09
CA ASP A 704 -0.25 2.31 -3.34
C ASP A 704 -0.71 2.25 -4.79
N VAL A 705 0.28 2.14 -5.67
CA VAL A 705 0.14 1.94 -7.11
C VAL A 705 1.40 1.26 -7.64
N HIS A 706 1.25 0.47 -8.70
CA HIS A 706 2.38 -0.26 -9.31
C HIS A 706 3.35 0.59 -10.13
N ASN A 707 3.29 1.92 -9.99
CA ASN A 707 4.15 2.83 -10.73
C ASN A 707 4.58 4.06 -9.90
N ALA A 708 5.79 4.54 -10.15
CA ALA A 708 6.21 5.86 -9.74
C ALA A 708 5.98 6.85 -10.88
N ALA A 709 5.32 7.97 -10.59
CA ALA A 709 5.06 9.06 -11.53
C ALA A 709 4.89 10.36 -10.76
N SER A 710 4.90 11.50 -11.46
CA SER A 710 4.68 12.79 -10.80
C SER A 710 3.96 13.79 -11.68
N ASN A 711 3.09 14.58 -11.05
CA ASN A 711 2.25 15.56 -11.71
C ASN A 711 2.26 16.87 -10.92
N LEU A 712 2.20 18.01 -11.62
CA LEU A 712 1.97 19.32 -11.01
C LEU A 712 0.64 19.86 -11.49
N MET A 713 -0.27 20.14 -10.56
CA MET A 713 -1.52 20.84 -10.85
C MET A 713 -1.41 22.32 -10.51
N SER A 714 -1.82 23.14 -11.48
CA SER A 714 -2.14 24.55 -11.31
C SER A 714 -3.65 24.69 -11.13
N TYR A 715 -4.09 25.31 -10.04
CA TYR A 715 -5.50 25.55 -9.75
C TYR A 715 -5.77 27.05 -9.59
N TRP A 716 -6.68 27.60 -10.41
CA TRP A 716 -7.06 29.01 -10.39
C TRP A 716 -8.49 29.18 -9.90
N ARG A 717 -8.72 30.20 -9.05
CA ARG A 717 -10.06 30.66 -8.66
C ARG A 717 -10.42 31.94 -9.42
N GLY A 718 -11.65 31.99 -9.94
CA GLY A 718 -12.18 33.15 -10.67
C GLY A 718 -11.25 33.61 -11.78
N THR A 719 -10.86 34.88 -11.74
CA THR A 719 -9.98 35.53 -12.73
C THR A 719 -8.52 35.64 -12.27
N SER A 720 -8.12 34.94 -11.19
CA SER A 720 -6.73 34.95 -10.73
C SER A 720 -5.79 34.41 -11.81
N THR A 721 -4.62 35.02 -11.96
CA THR A 721 -3.48 34.51 -12.75
C THR A 721 -2.40 33.89 -11.87
N THR A 722 -2.59 33.90 -10.55
CA THR A 722 -1.72 33.21 -9.58
C THR A 722 -2.42 31.93 -9.14
N PRO A 723 -2.00 30.75 -9.64
CA PRO A 723 -2.59 29.49 -9.23
C PRO A 723 -2.08 29.04 -7.87
N ALA A 724 -2.90 28.28 -7.15
CA ALA A 724 -2.40 27.34 -6.15
C ALA A 724 -1.66 26.19 -6.85
N ARG A 725 -0.59 25.70 -6.23
CA ARG A 725 0.27 24.63 -6.75
C ARG A 725 0.11 23.38 -5.91
N ILE A 726 -0.33 22.31 -6.55
CA ILE A 726 -0.48 20.99 -5.94
C ILE A 726 0.44 20.03 -6.71
N ALA A 727 1.63 19.77 -6.17
CA ALA A 727 2.52 18.76 -6.69
C ALA A 727 2.12 17.40 -6.14
N GLN A 728 2.15 16.36 -6.97
CA GLN A 728 2.05 14.98 -6.52
C GLN A 728 3.28 14.20 -6.94
N PHE A 729 3.90 13.55 -5.97
CA PHE A 729 4.96 12.58 -6.19
C PHE A 729 4.47 11.22 -5.73
N THR A 730 4.51 10.25 -6.66
CA THR A 730 4.07 8.89 -6.42
C THR A 730 5.28 7.98 -6.52
N SER A 731 5.51 7.20 -5.48
CA SER A 731 6.46 6.07 -5.44
C SER A 731 5.71 4.83 -5.92
N SER A 732 6.40 3.85 -6.50
CA SER A 732 5.76 2.52 -6.61
C SER A 732 5.88 1.80 -5.27
N GLY A 733 5.41 0.55 -5.24
CA GLY A 733 5.67 -0.35 -4.13
C GLY A 733 7.16 -0.53 -3.82
N PHE A 734 7.50 -0.63 -2.54
CA PHE A 734 8.83 -0.98 -2.03
C PHE A 734 9.25 -2.38 -2.50
N LYS A 735 8.30 -3.26 -2.77
CA LYS A 735 8.50 -4.56 -3.41
C LYS A 735 7.40 -4.79 -4.44
N ASN A 736 7.56 -4.14 -5.60
CA ASN A 736 6.50 -3.89 -6.56
C ASN A 736 5.99 -5.18 -7.23
N VAL A 737 4.67 -5.24 -7.43
CA VAL A 737 3.99 -6.27 -8.22
C VAL A 737 3.66 -5.66 -9.58
N MET A 738 3.97 -6.36 -10.67
CA MET A 738 3.56 -5.94 -12.02
C MET A 738 2.54 -6.93 -12.58
N PRO A 739 1.25 -6.61 -12.53
CA PRO A 739 0.20 -7.39 -13.17
C PRO A 739 0.51 -7.65 -14.65
N VAL A 740 0.14 -8.83 -15.14
CA VAL A 740 0.46 -9.29 -16.51
C VAL A 740 -0.12 -8.36 -17.59
N TYR A 741 -1.28 -7.73 -17.32
CA TYR A 741 -1.86 -6.74 -18.24
C TYR A 741 -1.07 -5.42 -18.27
N LEU A 742 -0.48 -5.00 -17.14
CA LEU A 742 0.42 -3.85 -17.08
C LEU A 742 1.75 -4.13 -17.77
N GLN A 743 2.26 -5.36 -17.75
CA GLN A 743 3.43 -5.77 -18.56
C GLN A 743 3.15 -5.65 -20.07
N ALA A 744 1.94 -5.97 -20.51
CA ALA A 744 1.51 -5.77 -21.90
C ALA A 744 1.34 -4.27 -22.26
N LEU A 745 0.96 -3.43 -21.27
CA LEU A 745 0.94 -1.97 -21.40
C LEU A 745 2.34 -1.37 -21.39
N ASP A 746 3.30 -1.91 -20.63
CA ASP A 746 4.70 -1.50 -20.63
C ASP A 746 5.33 -1.68 -22.03
N ALA A 747 5.03 -2.81 -22.69
CA ALA A 747 5.38 -3.02 -24.09
C ALA A 747 4.74 -2.00 -25.06
N LYS A 748 3.65 -1.34 -24.66
CA LYS A 748 2.94 -0.28 -25.40
C LYS A 748 3.11 1.11 -24.77
N ALA A 749 3.99 1.27 -23.77
CA ALA A 749 4.12 2.50 -22.98
C ALA A 749 4.50 3.70 -23.84
N MET A 750 5.14 3.47 -24.99
CA MET A 750 5.39 4.53 -25.99
C MET A 750 4.11 5.23 -26.46
N LEU A 751 3.01 4.50 -26.69
CA LEU A 751 1.74 5.09 -27.10
C LEU A 751 1.11 5.89 -25.96
N LEU A 752 1.14 5.37 -24.73
CA LEU A 752 0.65 6.08 -23.54
C LEU A 752 1.45 7.36 -23.28
N GLN A 753 2.78 7.30 -23.37
CA GLN A 753 3.65 8.46 -23.26
C GLN A 753 3.40 9.48 -24.39
N GLN A 754 3.14 9.02 -25.63
CA GLN A 754 2.77 9.91 -26.73
C GLN A 754 1.43 10.63 -26.48
N MET A 755 0.42 9.92 -25.96
CA MET A 755 -0.87 10.52 -25.61
C MET A 755 -0.77 11.52 -24.45
N LEU A 756 0.05 11.23 -23.44
CA LEU A 756 0.32 12.17 -22.35
C LEU A 756 1.06 13.42 -22.85
N ARG A 757 2.03 13.25 -23.77
CA ARG A 757 2.72 14.37 -24.44
C ARG A 757 1.79 15.19 -25.33
N ALA A 758 0.70 14.60 -25.84
CA ALA A 758 -0.33 15.32 -26.58
C ALA A 758 -1.21 16.21 -25.69
N LYS A 759 -0.99 16.24 -24.36
CA LYS A 759 -1.71 17.09 -23.39
C LYS A 759 -3.23 16.92 -23.44
N LEU A 760 -3.69 15.72 -23.75
CA LEU A 760 -5.11 15.37 -23.76
C LEU A 760 -5.63 15.19 -22.34
N GLY A 761 -6.79 15.78 -22.04
CA GLY A 761 -7.49 15.62 -20.77
C GLY A 761 -6.88 16.33 -19.56
N VAL A 762 -5.87 17.18 -19.78
CA VAL A 762 -5.10 17.80 -18.69
C VAL A 762 -5.71 19.08 -18.12
N GLU A 763 -6.76 19.63 -18.73
CA GLU A 763 -7.39 20.90 -18.32
C GLU A 763 -8.88 20.73 -18.04
N ARG A 764 -9.39 21.47 -17.04
CA ARG A 764 -10.82 21.60 -16.74
C ARG A 764 -11.24 23.04 -16.45
N LEU A 765 -12.51 23.29 -16.76
CA LEU A 765 -13.23 24.52 -16.50
C LEU A 765 -14.46 24.19 -15.65
N GLY A 766 -14.60 24.85 -14.50
CA GLY A 766 -15.61 24.55 -13.51
C GLY A 766 -16.53 25.71 -13.18
N TRP A 767 -17.83 25.42 -13.04
CA TRP A 767 -18.84 26.31 -12.48
C TRP A 767 -19.62 25.61 -11.39
N THR A 768 -19.98 26.37 -10.35
CA THR A 768 -20.67 25.85 -9.17
C THR A 768 -22.07 25.33 -9.49
N LYS A 769 -22.71 25.92 -10.51
CA LYS A 769 -24.07 25.57 -10.94
C LYS A 769 -24.21 25.68 -12.47
N PRO A 770 -25.12 24.91 -13.07
CA PRO A 770 -25.59 25.15 -14.44
C PRO A 770 -26.13 26.57 -14.64
N ASP A 771 -25.90 27.12 -15.82
CA ASP A 771 -26.49 28.37 -16.29
C ASP A 771 -26.64 28.31 -17.83
N ALA A 772 -27.42 29.22 -18.40
CA ALA A 772 -27.52 29.38 -19.85
C ALA A 772 -26.25 30.00 -20.43
N ASP A 773 -25.93 29.63 -21.66
CA ASP A 773 -24.86 30.24 -22.47
C ASP A 773 -23.47 30.24 -21.79
N LEU A 774 -23.13 29.21 -20.99
CA LEU A 774 -21.78 29.07 -20.44
C LEU A 774 -20.72 28.96 -21.54
N VAL A 775 -21.08 28.32 -22.65
CA VAL A 775 -20.27 28.19 -23.86
C VAL A 775 -21.05 28.72 -25.05
N LEU A 776 -20.43 29.61 -25.82
CA LEU A 776 -20.95 30.14 -27.07
C LEU A 776 -20.50 29.21 -28.22
N LEU A 777 -21.45 28.59 -28.91
CA LEU A 777 -21.19 27.74 -30.06
C LEU A 777 -21.02 28.56 -31.36
N PRO A 778 -20.45 27.98 -32.44
CA PRO A 778 -20.35 28.65 -33.73
C PRO A 778 -21.71 29.13 -34.25
N ALA A 779 -21.70 30.20 -35.05
CA ALA A 779 -22.94 30.77 -35.59
C ALA A 779 -23.81 29.73 -36.32
N GLY A 780 -25.06 29.58 -35.89
CA GLY A 780 -26.01 28.63 -36.47
C GLY A 780 -25.95 27.20 -35.90
N ARG A 781 -25.00 26.91 -35.01
CA ARG A 781 -24.93 25.64 -34.26
C ARG A 781 -25.73 25.73 -32.96
N THR A 782 -26.23 24.60 -32.48
CA THR A 782 -26.97 24.49 -31.21
C THR A 782 -26.39 23.42 -30.30
N GLU A 783 -26.71 23.47 -29.00
CA GLU A 783 -26.27 22.44 -28.05
C GLU A 783 -26.73 21.03 -28.46
N ALA A 784 -27.81 20.90 -29.24
CA ALA A 784 -28.29 19.62 -29.75
C ALA A 784 -27.28 18.90 -30.67
N GLU A 785 -26.28 19.60 -31.20
CA GLU A 785 -25.22 19.03 -32.03
C GLU A 785 -24.00 18.57 -31.21
N LEU A 786 -23.94 18.93 -29.93
CA LEU A 786 -22.93 18.41 -29.02
C LEU A 786 -23.19 16.92 -28.71
N VAL A 787 -22.11 16.18 -28.47
CA VAL A 787 -22.20 14.80 -27.99
C VAL A 787 -22.95 14.74 -26.66
N THR A 788 -23.76 13.69 -26.47
CA THR A 788 -24.66 13.53 -25.32
C THR A 788 -23.97 13.72 -23.96
N VAL A 789 -22.73 13.25 -23.82
CA VAL A 789 -21.96 13.39 -22.57
C VAL A 789 -21.65 14.85 -22.25
N THR A 790 -21.24 15.65 -23.24
CA THR A 790 -20.95 17.08 -23.06
C THR A 790 -22.22 17.86 -22.70
N ARG A 791 -23.35 17.58 -23.36
CA ARG A 791 -24.66 18.17 -23.02
C ARG A 791 -25.07 17.83 -21.59
N ALA A 792 -24.92 16.57 -21.19
CA ALA A 792 -25.25 16.14 -19.84
C ALA A 792 -24.40 16.88 -18.78
N LYS A 793 -23.13 17.17 -19.07
CA LYS A 793 -22.25 17.92 -18.16
C LYS A 793 -22.70 19.38 -17.98
N LEU A 794 -23.19 20.05 -19.02
CA LEU A 794 -23.73 21.42 -18.92
C LEU A 794 -24.94 21.52 -17.99
N LEU A 795 -25.67 20.42 -17.79
CA LEU A 795 -26.89 20.36 -16.97
C LEU A 795 -26.65 19.84 -15.55
N ARG A 796 -25.42 19.44 -15.19
CA ARG A 796 -25.06 18.86 -13.89
C ARG A 796 -24.35 19.87 -13.00
N SER A 797 -24.54 19.74 -11.70
CA SER A 797 -23.90 20.59 -10.69
C SER A 797 -22.87 19.78 -9.91
N PRO A 798 -21.58 20.19 -9.87
CA PRO A 798 -21.00 21.31 -10.60
C PRO A 798 -20.90 21.02 -12.11
N VAL A 799 -20.82 22.09 -12.92
CA VAL A 799 -20.55 21.97 -14.36
C VAL A 799 -19.05 21.86 -14.55
N LEU A 800 -18.57 20.72 -15.05
CA LEU A 800 -17.15 20.44 -15.31
C LEU A 800 -16.92 20.14 -16.79
N LEU A 801 -16.26 21.07 -17.48
CA LEU A 801 -16.04 20.98 -18.92
C LEU A 801 -14.57 20.74 -19.26
N PRO A 802 -14.26 19.82 -20.20
CA PRO A 802 -12.93 19.70 -20.76
C PRO A 802 -12.65 20.84 -21.75
N THR A 803 -11.38 21.12 -22.03
CA THR A 803 -10.99 22.10 -23.05
C THR A 803 -10.94 21.53 -24.48
N TRP A 804 -11.21 20.24 -24.66
CA TRP A 804 -11.21 19.52 -25.94
C TRP A 804 -12.59 18.95 -26.26
N GLY A 805 -12.85 18.63 -27.53
CA GLY A 805 -14.10 18.01 -27.96
C GLY A 805 -15.19 18.99 -28.39
N TRP A 806 -14.81 20.24 -28.67
CA TRP A 806 -15.75 21.30 -29.03
C TRP A 806 -15.85 21.48 -30.55
N ILE A 807 -16.97 22.04 -31.00
CA ILE A 807 -17.22 22.31 -32.42
C ILE A 807 -16.32 23.47 -32.85
N ASP A 808 -15.59 23.25 -33.94
CA ASP A 808 -14.76 24.24 -34.60
C ASP A 808 -14.90 24.03 -36.12
N ASP A 809 -15.59 24.96 -36.77
CA ASP A 809 -15.88 24.95 -38.21
C ASP A 809 -14.80 25.70 -39.01
N ASN A 810 -13.70 26.12 -38.37
CA ASN A 810 -12.54 26.69 -39.06
C ASN A 810 -11.82 25.65 -39.94
N SER A 811 -11.35 26.10 -41.10
CA SER A 811 -10.44 25.36 -41.98
C SER A 811 -9.02 25.32 -41.39
N ASP A 812 -8.16 24.41 -41.85
CA ASP A 812 -6.76 24.37 -41.41
C ASP A 812 -6.05 25.70 -41.71
N GLY A 813 -5.53 26.36 -40.66
CA GLY A 813 -4.88 27.68 -40.75
C GLY A 813 -5.83 28.89 -40.68
N GLU A 814 -7.15 28.66 -40.56
CA GLU A 814 -8.16 29.69 -40.32
C GLU A 814 -8.37 29.91 -38.80
N ASP A 815 -8.60 31.16 -38.37
CA ASP A 815 -8.83 31.51 -36.96
C ASP A 815 -9.99 32.53 -36.82
N ASP A 816 -11.17 32.17 -37.30
CA ASP A 816 -12.39 32.96 -37.13
C ASP A 816 -13.11 32.58 -35.82
N GLU A 817 -13.24 33.56 -34.92
CA GLU A 817 -13.88 33.40 -33.62
C GLU A 817 -15.37 33.02 -33.73
N ALA A 818 -16.06 33.48 -34.78
CA ALA A 818 -17.48 33.16 -34.99
C ALA A 818 -17.71 31.71 -35.43
N LYS A 819 -16.65 31.02 -35.89
CA LYS A 819 -16.68 29.63 -36.37
C LYS A 819 -16.23 28.61 -35.33
N ARG A 820 -15.79 29.06 -34.14
CA ARG A 820 -15.37 28.15 -33.06
C ARG A 820 -16.23 28.30 -31.81
N SER A 821 -16.32 27.21 -31.05
CA SER A 821 -16.85 27.25 -29.69
C SER A 821 -15.93 28.07 -28.78
N ARG A 822 -16.48 28.88 -27.89
CA ARG A 822 -15.71 29.70 -26.94
C ARG A 822 -16.44 29.91 -25.62
N LEU A 823 -15.69 30.23 -24.57
CA LEU A 823 -16.27 30.59 -23.27
C LEU A 823 -17.03 31.92 -23.38
N ASN A 824 -18.15 32.02 -22.68
CA ASN A 824 -18.87 33.28 -22.58
C ASN A 824 -18.16 34.20 -21.57
N PRO A 825 -17.64 35.36 -22.00
CA PRO A 825 -16.92 36.27 -21.10
C PRO A 825 -17.83 36.87 -20.01
N ALA A 826 -19.16 36.87 -20.19
CA ALA A 826 -20.12 37.30 -19.17
C ALA A 826 -20.36 36.22 -18.09
N ARG A 827 -19.94 34.99 -18.34
CA ARG A 827 -20.10 33.81 -17.45
C ARG A 827 -18.78 33.05 -17.30
N PRO A 828 -17.70 33.71 -16.83
CA PRO A 828 -16.40 33.07 -16.70
C PRO A 828 -16.46 31.88 -15.73
N PRO A 829 -15.64 30.82 -15.93
CA PRO A 829 -15.55 29.72 -14.98
C PRO A 829 -15.18 30.20 -13.57
N ASP A 830 -15.83 29.63 -12.55
CA ASP A 830 -15.59 29.88 -11.13
C ASP A 830 -14.21 29.36 -10.70
N TRP A 831 -13.77 28.25 -11.31
CA TRP A 831 -12.41 27.74 -11.18
C TRP A 831 -11.93 27.08 -12.47
N ARG A 832 -10.61 26.95 -12.58
CA ARG A 832 -9.94 26.22 -13.65
C ARG A 832 -8.79 25.44 -13.07
N TRP A 833 -8.43 24.32 -13.67
CA TRP A 833 -7.19 23.64 -13.33
C TRP A 833 -6.51 23.03 -14.55
N ARG A 834 -5.19 22.87 -14.45
CA ARG A 834 -4.31 22.27 -15.45
C ARG A 834 -3.34 21.31 -14.74
N VAL A 835 -3.23 20.09 -15.23
CA VAL A 835 -2.25 19.10 -14.77
C VAL A 835 -1.09 19.03 -15.75
N THR A 836 0.13 19.12 -15.25
CA THR A 836 1.36 18.99 -16.04
C THR A 836 2.13 17.78 -15.53
N PRO A 837 2.23 16.70 -16.32
CA PRO A 837 3.13 15.60 -15.98
C PRO A 837 4.56 16.10 -15.91
N LEU A 838 5.29 15.72 -14.86
CA LEU A 838 6.67 16.13 -14.68
C LEU A 838 7.60 15.15 -15.39
N LEU A 839 8.73 15.68 -15.88
CA LEU A 839 9.75 14.92 -16.59
C LEU A 839 11.10 15.14 -15.93
N ASP A 840 11.91 14.09 -15.87
CA ASP A 840 13.33 14.20 -15.55
C ASP A 840 14.05 14.87 -16.72
N GLU A 841 14.55 16.08 -16.49
CA GLU A 841 15.22 16.92 -17.49
C GLU A 841 16.75 16.75 -17.47
N ARG A 842 17.29 15.90 -16.60
CA ARG A 842 18.75 15.72 -16.50
C ARG A 842 19.30 15.14 -17.81
N PRO A 843 20.48 15.60 -18.26
CA PRO A 843 21.11 15.08 -19.47
C PRO A 843 21.51 13.60 -19.29
N ASP A 844 21.56 12.87 -20.41
CA ASP A 844 22.12 11.51 -20.47
C ASP A 844 23.63 11.51 -20.73
N VAL A 845 24.17 12.64 -21.20
CA VAL A 845 25.60 12.82 -21.50
C VAL A 845 26.25 13.60 -20.36
N VAL A 846 27.37 13.10 -19.85
CA VAL A 846 28.17 13.80 -18.84
C VAL A 846 28.87 14.99 -19.52
N PRO A 847 28.61 16.24 -19.09
CA PRO A 847 29.28 17.41 -19.67
C PRO A 847 30.77 17.41 -19.34
N THR A 848 31.58 18.12 -20.14
CA THR A 848 33.01 18.34 -19.89
C THR A 848 33.25 19.82 -19.58
N PRO A 849 33.78 20.18 -18.40
CA PRO A 849 34.14 19.31 -17.28
C PRO A 849 32.91 18.69 -16.58
N PRO A 850 33.06 17.55 -15.87
CA PRO A 850 31.97 16.93 -15.13
C PRO A 850 31.32 17.90 -14.13
N PRO A 851 30.01 17.77 -13.87
CA PRO A 851 29.32 18.63 -12.92
C PRO A 851 29.81 18.36 -11.49
N LYS A 852 29.74 19.39 -10.64
CA LYS A 852 30.09 19.26 -9.21
C LYS A 852 29.13 18.34 -8.47
N ASP A 853 27.84 18.41 -8.82
CA ASP A 853 26.83 17.48 -8.34
C ASP A 853 26.76 16.28 -9.29
N PRO A 854 27.13 15.06 -8.85
CA PRO A 854 27.04 13.86 -9.68
C PRO A 854 25.59 13.51 -10.06
N ASN A 855 24.60 13.97 -9.29
CA ASN A 855 23.19 13.74 -9.57
C ASN A 855 22.60 14.73 -10.59
N ALA A 856 23.39 15.69 -11.08
CA ALA A 856 23.00 16.61 -12.14
C ALA A 856 22.89 15.94 -13.53
N VAL A 857 23.34 14.69 -13.67
CA VAL A 857 23.23 13.85 -14.88
C VAL A 857 22.53 12.56 -14.47
N ARG A 858 21.77 11.93 -15.37
CA ARG A 858 21.15 10.63 -15.08
C ARG A 858 22.22 9.57 -14.76
N PRO A 859 21.95 8.57 -13.90
CA PRO A 859 22.94 7.56 -13.54
C PRO A 859 23.28 6.62 -14.70
N THR A 860 24.52 6.10 -14.74
CA THR A 860 25.05 5.27 -15.84
C THR A 860 24.10 4.15 -16.30
N PRO A 861 23.45 3.39 -15.40
CA PRO A 861 22.57 2.29 -15.81
C PRO A 861 21.43 2.68 -16.75
N ILE A 862 20.97 3.93 -16.73
CA ILE A 862 19.82 4.40 -17.53
C ILE A 862 20.21 5.42 -18.61
N ARG A 863 21.50 5.74 -18.74
CA ARG A 863 22.01 6.62 -19.81
C ARG A 863 21.83 5.97 -21.17
N VAL A 864 21.79 6.81 -22.21
CA VAL A 864 21.84 6.34 -23.59
C VAL A 864 23.15 5.61 -23.83
N PHE A 865 23.08 4.38 -24.32
CA PHE A 865 24.26 3.69 -24.85
C PHE A 865 24.79 4.49 -26.06
N PRO A 866 26.01 5.07 -25.98
CA PRO A 866 26.55 5.84 -27.09
C PRO A 866 26.84 4.91 -28.26
N LEU A 867 26.38 5.26 -29.45
CA LEU A 867 26.72 4.59 -30.71
C LEU A 867 27.58 5.51 -31.55
N ASP A 868 28.53 4.94 -32.29
CA ASP A 868 29.20 5.62 -33.38
C ASP A 868 28.26 5.65 -34.59
N GLU A 869 27.41 6.69 -34.65
CA GLU A 869 26.40 6.83 -35.71
C GLU A 869 27.04 6.85 -37.10
N ALA A 870 28.19 7.51 -37.26
CA ALA A 870 28.93 7.54 -38.51
C ALA A 870 29.45 6.14 -38.89
N GLY A 871 30.04 5.40 -37.94
CA GLY A 871 30.47 4.03 -38.19
C GLY A 871 29.33 3.06 -38.50
N ILE A 872 28.14 3.27 -37.92
CA ILE A 872 26.94 2.48 -38.23
C ILE A 872 26.41 2.80 -39.63
N GLU A 873 26.39 4.08 -40.02
CA GLU A 873 26.01 4.50 -41.37
C GLU A 873 26.99 3.94 -42.41
N ASP A 874 28.29 3.96 -42.14
CA ASP A 874 29.33 3.35 -42.98
C ASP A 874 29.11 1.83 -43.13
N LEU A 875 28.83 1.12 -42.03
CA LEU A 875 28.52 -0.31 -42.05
C LEU A 875 27.17 -0.63 -42.72
N ALA A 876 26.20 0.29 -42.66
CA ALA A 876 24.90 0.13 -43.31
C ALA A 876 24.97 0.39 -44.82
N GLY A 877 25.90 1.22 -45.27
CA GLY A 877 26.14 1.53 -46.69
C GLY A 877 26.67 0.38 -47.53
N ASP A 878 27.28 -0.64 -46.91
CA ASP A 878 27.70 -1.88 -47.56
C ASP A 878 26.75 -3.04 -47.24
N PRO A 879 26.07 -3.65 -48.24
CA PRO A 879 25.19 -4.81 -48.08
C PRO A 879 25.81 -6.00 -47.34
N SER A 880 27.14 -6.16 -47.39
CA SER A 880 27.86 -7.26 -46.71
C SER A 880 28.01 -7.04 -45.20
N THR A 881 27.88 -5.80 -44.72
CA THR A 881 28.02 -5.41 -43.30
C THR A 881 26.73 -4.89 -42.67
N THR A 882 25.65 -4.73 -43.44
CA THR A 882 24.34 -4.25 -42.96
C THR A 882 23.82 -5.03 -41.75
N PHE A 883 24.02 -6.36 -41.69
CA PHE A 883 23.59 -7.14 -40.53
C PHE A 883 24.35 -6.77 -39.23
N ALA A 884 25.62 -6.40 -39.33
CA ALA A 884 26.40 -5.93 -38.19
C ALA A 884 25.93 -4.56 -37.71
N ALA A 885 25.60 -3.65 -38.64
CA ALA A 885 24.97 -2.36 -38.32
C ALA A 885 23.61 -2.54 -37.61
N LEU A 886 22.73 -3.38 -38.16
CA LEU A 886 21.44 -3.71 -37.56
C LEU A 886 21.60 -4.36 -36.17
N ARG A 887 22.61 -5.20 -35.97
CA ARG A 887 22.92 -5.80 -34.66
C ARG A 887 23.31 -4.74 -33.63
N GLN A 888 24.12 -3.73 -33.99
CA GLN A 888 24.46 -2.64 -33.06
C GLN A 888 23.24 -1.80 -32.68
N VAL A 889 22.37 -1.51 -33.64
CA VAL A 889 21.09 -0.83 -33.40
C VAL A 889 20.17 -1.68 -32.52
N ALA A 890 20.06 -2.98 -32.78
CA ALA A 890 19.29 -3.91 -31.97
C ALA A 890 19.81 -3.99 -30.52
N VAL A 891 21.13 -4.03 -30.31
CA VAL A 891 21.75 -3.98 -28.99
C VAL A 891 21.38 -2.69 -28.24
N ARG A 892 21.35 -1.53 -28.91
CA ARG A 892 20.86 -0.28 -28.30
C ARG A 892 19.40 -0.37 -27.87
N HIS A 893 18.53 -0.94 -28.70
CA HIS A 893 17.11 -1.08 -28.37
C HIS A 893 16.87 -2.10 -27.25
N GLN A 894 17.58 -3.22 -27.27
CA GLN A 894 17.57 -4.20 -26.19
C GLN A 894 18.07 -3.59 -24.87
N HIS A 895 19.20 -2.86 -24.90
CA HIS A 895 19.70 -2.12 -23.74
C HIS A 895 18.70 -1.07 -23.23
N ALA A 896 17.98 -0.39 -24.12
CA ALA A 896 16.96 0.59 -23.74
C ALA A 896 15.75 -0.05 -23.03
N LEU A 897 15.32 -1.23 -23.48
CA LEU A 897 14.22 -2.01 -22.90
C LEU A 897 14.62 -2.65 -21.57
N GLU A 898 15.78 -3.29 -21.51
CA GLU A 898 16.27 -3.98 -20.30
C GLU A 898 16.64 -3.01 -19.18
N ARG A 899 17.00 -1.75 -19.50
CA ARG A 899 17.55 -0.79 -18.54
C ARG A 899 16.70 0.44 -18.29
N MET A 900 15.38 0.37 -18.52
CA MET A 900 14.46 1.44 -18.15
C MET A 900 14.78 2.81 -18.80
N ARG A 901 15.41 2.86 -19.98
CA ARG A 901 15.92 4.13 -20.55
C ARG A 901 14.82 5.20 -20.75
N ASN A 902 13.58 4.78 -20.99
CA ASN A 902 12.44 5.67 -21.23
C ASN A 902 11.75 6.17 -19.94
N THR A 903 12.27 5.84 -18.75
CA THR A 903 11.74 6.30 -17.46
C THR A 903 12.23 7.72 -17.15
N ARG A 904 11.74 8.69 -17.93
CA ARG A 904 11.82 10.12 -17.58
C ARG A 904 10.55 10.65 -16.92
N GLN A 905 9.47 9.88 -16.97
CA GLN A 905 8.15 10.31 -16.50
C GLN A 905 7.55 9.32 -15.50
N MET A 906 7.73 8.03 -15.78
CA MET A 906 7.05 6.95 -15.08
C MET A 906 8.00 5.75 -14.97
N MET A 907 7.93 5.00 -13.87
CA MET A 907 8.74 3.80 -13.61
C MET A 907 7.89 2.73 -12.91
N PHE A 908 8.17 1.45 -13.17
CA PHE A 908 7.34 0.32 -12.74
C PHE A 908 8.10 -0.74 -11.92
N ARG A 909 9.23 -0.37 -11.32
CA ARG A 909 10.06 -1.28 -10.50
C ARG A 909 10.03 -0.87 -9.04
N SER A 910 10.28 -1.83 -8.14
CA SER A 910 10.48 -1.57 -6.71
C SER A 910 11.31 -0.33 -6.47
N ASN A 911 10.75 0.61 -5.72
CA ASN A 911 11.42 1.87 -5.44
C ASN A 911 10.98 2.46 -4.11
N PHE A 912 11.66 3.53 -3.73
CA PHE A 912 11.20 4.46 -2.73
C PHE A 912 11.34 5.89 -3.27
N GLY A 913 10.47 6.76 -2.80
CA GLY A 913 10.52 8.19 -3.08
C GLY A 913 11.21 8.97 -1.96
N ILE A 914 11.95 10.01 -2.34
CA ILE A 914 12.44 11.07 -1.46
C ILE A 914 11.84 12.40 -1.93
N CYS A 915 11.14 13.10 -1.04
CA CYS A 915 10.67 14.46 -1.25
C CYS A 915 11.56 15.43 -0.47
N ARG A 916 12.11 16.41 -1.18
CA ARG A 916 12.90 17.52 -0.61
C ARG A 916 12.50 18.84 -1.26
N PHE A 917 13.07 19.94 -0.79
CA PHE A 917 12.73 21.27 -1.29
C PHE A 917 13.97 22.06 -1.70
N GLU A 918 13.78 22.99 -2.61
CA GLU A 918 14.79 23.98 -3.05
C GLU A 918 14.13 25.36 -3.02
N SER A 919 14.70 26.29 -2.24
CA SER A 919 14.18 27.65 -2.11
C SER A 919 15.13 28.67 -2.75
N LYS A 920 14.59 29.53 -3.63
CA LYS A 920 15.35 30.61 -4.28
C LYS A 920 14.46 31.82 -4.55
N ASP A 921 14.88 33.01 -4.12
CA ASP A 921 14.21 34.29 -4.42
C ASP A 921 12.68 34.21 -4.21
N ASP A 922 12.26 33.79 -3.00
CA ASP A 922 10.89 33.51 -2.56
C ASP A 922 10.15 32.34 -3.24
N GLN A 923 10.73 31.72 -4.27
CA GLN A 923 10.18 30.52 -4.91
C GLN A 923 10.57 29.27 -4.15
N VAL A 924 9.58 28.43 -3.85
CA VAL A 924 9.79 27.09 -3.31
C VAL A 924 9.55 26.08 -4.43
N THR A 925 10.50 25.18 -4.64
CA THR A 925 10.38 24.04 -5.56
C THR A 925 10.42 22.76 -4.76
N ALA A 926 9.39 21.92 -4.87
CA ALA A 926 9.44 20.57 -4.34
C ALA A 926 10.15 19.67 -5.35
N VAL A 927 11.02 18.78 -4.88
CA VAL A 927 11.77 17.84 -5.71
C VAL A 927 11.46 16.43 -5.26
N GLY A 928 10.84 15.66 -6.15
CA GLY A 928 10.59 14.23 -5.98
C GLY A 928 11.70 13.43 -6.64
N GLU A 929 12.43 12.67 -5.85
CA GLU A 929 13.46 11.75 -6.32
C GLU A 929 12.99 10.31 -6.13
N VAL A 930 13.23 9.45 -7.12
CA VAL A 930 12.85 8.03 -7.05
C VAL A 930 14.11 7.17 -7.17
N TYR A 931 14.31 6.27 -6.20
CA TYR A 931 15.46 5.37 -6.12
C TYR A 931 15.01 3.93 -6.30
N THR A 932 15.70 3.17 -7.15
CA THR A 932 15.39 1.76 -7.42
C THR A 932 16.66 0.93 -7.51
N GLN A 933 16.57 -0.35 -7.14
CA GLN A 933 17.70 -1.25 -7.21
C GLN A 933 18.17 -1.45 -8.66
N ALA A 934 19.43 -1.07 -8.89
CA ALA A 934 20.06 -1.22 -10.18
C ALA A 934 21.59 -1.28 -10.08
N ILE A 935 22.18 -1.83 -11.14
CA ILE A 935 23.59 -2.22 -11.21
C ILE A 935 24.25 -1.46 -12.36
N ASP A 936 25.43 -0.92 -12.08
CA ASP A 936 26.28 -0.29 -13.07
C ASP A 936 26.69 -1.29 -14.17
N PRO A 937 26.46 -0.98 -15.46
CA PRO A 937 26.81 -1.88 -16.56
C PRO A 937 28.28 -2.28 -16.57
N ASP A 938 29.16 -1.35 -16.23
CA ASP A 938 30.59 -1.49 -16.45
C ASP A 938 31.27 -2.11 -15.23
N THR A 939 30.90 -1.66 -14.03
CA THR A 939 31.52 -2.13 -12.78
C THR A 939 30.79 -3.32 -12.16
N GLN A 940 29.55 -3.60 -12.58
CA GLN A 940 28.68 -4.62 -11.97
C GLN A 940 28.41 -4.37 -10.48
N LEU A 941 28.52 -3.12 -10.01
CA LEU A 941 28.23 -2.71 -8.63
C LEU A 941 26.88 -2.00 -8.51
N PRO A 942 26.19 -2.07 -7.36
CA PRO A 942 24.97 -1.30 -7.10
C PRO A 942 25.18 0.22 -7.22
N VAL A 943 24.19 0.95 -7.72
CA VAL A 943 24.27 2.41 -7.93
C VAL A 943 23.28 3.17 -7.05
N MET A 944 23.75 3.76 -5.95
CA MET A 944 22.93 4.65 -5.11
C MET A 944 22.83 6.06 -5.71
N ALA A 945 21.91 6.25 -6.64
CA ALA A 945 21.60 7.54 -7.24
C ALA A 945 20.12 7.63 -7.61
N PRO A 946 19.52 8.85 -7.67
CA PRO A 946 18.13 8.99 -8.05
C PRO A 946 17.96 8.68 -9.54
N TYR A 947 17.03 7.77 -9.84
CA TYR A 947 16.71 7.30 -11.20
C TYR A 947 15.78 8.25 -11.93
N MET A 948 14.81 8.81 -11.22
CA MET A 948 13.97 9.91 -11.69
C MET A 948 14.10 11.08 -10.71
N VAL A 949 14.23 12.28 -11.24
CA VAL A 949 14.18 13.54 -10.47
C VAL A 949 13.16 14.46 -11.13
N HIS A 950 12.06 14.72 -10.42
CA HIS A 950 10.98 15.59 -10.87
C HIS A 950 10.94 16.86 -10.03
N LYS A 951 11.01 18.02 -10.69
CA LYS A 951 10.97 19.33 -10.02
C LYS A 951 9.60 19.99 -10.21
N ALA A 952 8.97 20.39 -9.12
CA ALA A 952 7.64 20.99 -9.09
C ALA A 952 7.69 22.39 -8.43
N PRO A 953 7.69 23.47 -9.21
CA PRO A 953 7.71 24.82 -8.66
C PRO A 953 6.35 25.17 -8.00
N LEU A 954 6.37 25.35 -6.68
CA LEU A 954 5.19 25.65 -5.85
C LEU A 954 4.87 27.15 -5.77
N GLY A 955 5.72 28.02 -6.32
CA GLY A 955 5.47 29.45 -6.44
C GLY A 955 5.90 30.28 -5.22
N PRO A 956 5.56 31.59 -5.20
CA PRO A 956 4.59 32.25 -6.07
C PRO A 956 5.06 32.37 -7.53
N LEU A 957 4.17 32.06 -8.46
CA LEU A 957 4.37 32.20 -9.92
C LEU A 957 3.07 32.68 -10.55
N THR A 958 3.17 33.48 -11.61
CA THR A 958 2.04 33.82 -12.48
C THR A 958 2.01 32.85 -13.65
N GLU A 959 0.82 32.31 -13.96
CA GLU A 959 0.58 31.44 -15.11
C GLU A 959 -0.84 31.69 -15.62
N ASP A 960 -0.98 31.76 -16.95
CA ASP A 960 -2.29 31.99 -17.57
C ASP A 960 -3.21 30.77 -17.42
N PRO A 961 -4.46 30.98 -16.95
CA PRO A 961 -5.45 29.92 -16.84
C PRO A 961 -5.84 29.40 -18.23
N PRO A 962 -6.34 28.15 -18.33
CA PRO A 962 -6.91 27.66 -19.58
C PRO A 962 -8.20 28.41 -19.93
N GLU A 963 -8.29 28.93 -21.16
CA GLU A 963 -9.47 29.67 -21.63
C GLU A 963 -9.97 29.25 -23.02
N ARG A 964 -9.17 28.47 -23.76
CA ARG A 964 -9.47 28.07 -25.15
C ARG A 964 -10.16 26.71 -25.22
N LEU A 965 -11.30 26.67 -25.90
CA LEU A 965 -11.96 25.42 -26.31
C LEU A 965 -11.42 24.97 -27.67
N ARG A 966 -11.10 23.68 -27.80
CA ARG A 966 -10.38 23.11 -28.94
C ARG A 966 -11.13 21.94 -29.57
N ARG A 967 -11.00 21.79 -30.88
CA ARG A 967 -11.49 20.63 -31.65
C ARG A 967 -10.77 19.34 -31.24
N PHE A 968 -11.48 18.23 -31.20
CA PHE A 968 -10.87 16.90 -30.96
C PHE A 968 -10.00 16.48 -32.15
N VAL A 969 -8.68 16.41 -31.98
CA VAL A 969 -7.78 15.93 -33.04
C VAL A 969 -6.71 15.01 -32.42
N ILE A 970 -7.00 13.70 -32.38
CA ILE A 970 -5.94 12.71 -32.59
C ILE A 970 -5.95 12.47 -34.10
N GLU A 971 -5.13 13.21 -34.84
CA GLU A 971 -4.82 12.82 -36.20
C GLU A 971 -4.08 11.47 -36.10
N ARG A 972 -4.62 10.43 -36.71
CA ARG A 972 -3.81 9.25 -37.04
C ARG A 972 -2.68 9.78 -37.90
N VAL A 973 -1.46 9.83 -37.37
CA VAL A 973 -0.27 9.99 -38.19
C VAL A 973 -0.32 8.84 -39.20
N PRO A 974 -0.52 9.09 -40.50
CA PRO A 974 -0.45 8.03 -41.49
C PRO A 974 0.96 7.46 -41.40
N VAL A 975 1.08 6.13 -41.30
CA VAL A 975 2.35 5.48 -41.58
C VAL A 975 2.74 5.93 -42.99
N PRO A 976 3.92 6.54 -43.19
CA PRO A 976 4.36 6.89 -44.53
C PRO A 976 4.27 5.63 -45.38
N GLU A 977 3.54 5.67 -46.49
CA GLU A 977 3.64 4.57 -47.45
C GLU A 977 5.13 4.45 -47.83
N PRO A 978 5.69 3.22 -47.85
CA PRO A 978 7.07 3.04 -48.24
C PRO A 978 7.25 3.68 -49.61
N THR A 979 8.19 4.62 -49.69
CA THR A 979 8.53 5.25 -50.96
C THR A 979 9.08 4.15 -51.88
N PRO A 980 8.56 4.00 -53.11
CA PRO A 980 8.87 2.86 -53.98
C PRO A 980 10.34 2.76 -54.37
#